data_AF-A0A9W8CJL4-F1
#
_entry.id   AF-A0A9W8CJL4-F1
#
_cell.length_a   1.000
_cell.length_b   1.000
_cell.length_c   1.000
_cell.angle_alpha   90.00
_cell.angle_beta   90.00
_cell.angle_gamma   90.00
#
_symmetry.space_group_name_H-M   'P 1'
#
loop_
_entity.id
_entity.type
_entity.pdbx_description
1 polymer ?
#
loop_
_entity_poly.entity_id
_entity_poly.type
_entity_poly.pdbx_seq_one_letter_code
_entity_poly.pdbx_strand_id
1 'polypeptide(L)'
;MRIHDENIGDIDDSEGNADTNTHRAWLSEAHYQVSKALPMAVAGVIRSCTSIVELRALGHIGSKPLAGRSLSLLIVSLTGYPLMYGFGGALESLCSQAFTGARGTNKKIGVYVQHSIWLFLFANIFVTILWLNPEPVFWLLAKTDPEVLQYARVYLTFECIYFPCIIVQSCLKRFLLAQGLMKPTVWFELAGLVCMYLSLVVFVDNPEVDLGFIGVPIATTFAYIAVLVSNAVYIWASRSRSEWGRFTMADFRHNSYLIIALGVPCGISGIASYGFSDLATIAVTALGAEGLAIQAVLNSIKSSLARTGSYLGIVISSRVGNLLGARSPERALLSSKVSTMMTLIATSAMALAMLSCQHTVASFITNDEKLIAGLVPLLPMLVMVVMFDILSNVFTGILRGQGRQGIAAVIRVVVLYVFAVPLAYVLCFPLGLGLYGLWVGLAAGFALIMLAEAWLVFSSNWRAEAERCIERVGGNKIRSCADSPLDETSDSEKSGQVTFAMQTFERIHPVEFQRRFLTQDTRHSGRAFTEFRLPHIVKGSVSTAQGSATVRLGNTIMVCGIKAEVCEPDVNRPTHGYLTTNVELSPMCSARFRPGAPSEEAQVASEHIHRLVSSSVDLSSLCIEEDKVVWSLAADIVCLKYDGNAIDAAVMAVVAALEDLKLPSVMVDPATGIVNADPATAGSLQLGIDSRLFPATFSLVDDRFLVADADDAEEQMTTASLLVVLDSHKQIVNVWKRGAGVLSRETIAGCIKAAAARKTEIESALDA
;
A
#
# COMPACT_ATOMS: atom_id res chain seq x y z
N MET A 1 -8.53 -5.25 -10.82
CA MET A 1 -7.17 -5.08 -11.39
C MET A 1 -6.20 -5.05 -10.21
N ARG A 2 -5.48 -6.16 -9.98
CA ARG A 2 -4.56 -6.35 -8.84
C ARG A 2 -3.38 -5.38 -8.98
N ILE A 3 -3.03 -4.65 -7.91
CA ILE A 3 -1.73 -3.97 -7.77
C ILE A 3 -0.80 -4.79 -6.85
N HIS A 4 -1.24 -5.96 -6.37
CA HIS A 4 -0.36 -6.84 -5.58
C HIS A 4 0.49 -7.82 -6.40
N ASP A 5 0.34 -7.88 -7.74
CA ASP A 5 1.03 -8.89 -8.58
C ASP A 5 1.91 -8.32 -9.70
N GLU A 6 2.23 -7.02 -9.73
CA GLU A 6 3.30 -6.53 -10.64
C GLU A 6 4.55 -6.20 -9.82
N ASN A 7 5.42 -7.22 -9.72
CA ASN A 7 6.81 -7.17 -9.24
C ASN A 7 7.01 -6.92 -7.73
N ILE A 8 6.52 -7.83 -6.90
CA ILE A 8 7.26 -8.23 -5.69
C ILE A 8 7.74 -9.66 -5.96
N GLY A 9 8.70 -9.79 -6.87
CA GLY A 9 9.45 -11.02 -6.98
C GLY A 9 10.36 -11.13 -5.77
N ASP A 10 10.24 -12.22 -5.03
CA ASP A 10 11.24 -12.66 -4.07
C ASP A 10 12.59 -12.70 -4.80
N ILE A 11 13.55 -11.97 -4.26
CA ILE A 11 14.94 -12.08 -4.68
C ILE A 11 15.48 -13.23 -3.85
N ASP A 12 15.66 -14.38 -4.51
CA ASP A 12 16.43 -15.50 -3.98
C ASP A 12 17.81 -14.98 -3.55
N ASP A 13 18.08 -15.05 -2.25
CA ASP A 13 19.43 -14.99 -1.69
C ASP A 13 20.12 -16.33 -1.96
N SER A 14 20.39 -16.62 -3.24
CA SER A 14 21.37 -17.63 -3.64
C SER A 14 22.69 -16.91 -3.90
N GLU A 15 23.73 -17.34 -3.18
CA GLU A 15 25.09 -16.80 -3.26
C GLU A 15 25.71 -17.00 -4.64
N GLY A 16 25.37 -16.10 -5.55
CA GLY A 16 25.91 -16.07 -6.90
C GLY A 16 25.35 -14.88 -7.66
N ASN A 17 26.13 -13.79 -7.71
CA ASN A 17 25.98 -12.63 -8.62
C ASN A 17 25.21 -11.39 -8.08
N ALA A 18 25.78 -10.74 -7.06
CA ALA A 18 25.27 -9.50 -6.44
C ALA A 18 25.06 -8.32 -7.43
N ASP A 19 25.90 -8.20 -8.47
CA ASP A 19 25.82 -7.10 -9.45
C ASP A 19 24.63 -7.23 -10.41
N THR A 20 24.23 -8.45 -10.78
CA THR A 20 23.01 -8.67 -11.59
C THR A 20 21.73 -8.39 -10.81
N ASN A 21 21.72 -8.64 -9.50
CA ASN A 21 20.55 -8.38 -8.66
C ASN A 21 20.32 -6.88 -8.42
N THR A 22 21.40 -6.09 -8.28
CA THR A 22 21.28 -4.64 -8.16
C THR A 22 20.76 -4.00 -9.46
N HIS A 23 21.29 -4.39 -10.63
CA HIS A 23 20.81 -3.83 -11.90
C HIS A 23 19.33 -4.13 -12.17
N ARG A 24 18.86 -5.35 -11.87
CA ARG A 24 17.44 -5.72 -11.96
C ARG A 24 16.58 -4.88 -11.01
N ALA A 25 17.04 -4.65 -9.78
CA ALA A 25 16.33 -3.80 -8.83
C ALA A 25 16.18 -2.35 -9.33
N TRP A 26 17.25 -1.77 -9.88
CA TRP A 26 17.22 -0.43 -10.50
C TRP A 26 16.23 -0.35 -11.66
N LEU A 27 16.27 -1.30 -12.60
CA LEU A 27 15.36 -1.32 -13.74
C LEU A 27 13.90 -1.52 -13.32
N SER A 28 13.64 -2.39 -12.35
CA SER A 28 12.29 -2.66 -11.86
C SER A 28 11.67 -1.41 -11.20
N GLU A 29 12.45 -0.69 -10.40
CA GLU A 29 12.02 0.54 -9.74
C GLU A 29 11.84 1.69 -10.76
N ALA A 30 12.75 1.82 -11.74
CA ALA A 30 12.61 2.79 -12.82
C ALA A 30 11.33 2.54 -13.62
N HIS A 31 11.07 1.29 -14.02
CA HIS A 31 9.86 0.91 -14.74
C HIS A 31 8.59 1.22 -13.93
N TYR A 32 8.58 0.92 -12.62
CA TYR A 32 7.47 1.27 -11.74
C TYR A 32 7.21 2.78 -11.73
N GLN A 33 8.26 3.59 -11.53
CA GLN A 33 8.12 5.06 -11.48
C GLN A 33 7.64 5.64 -12.80
N VAL A 34 8.17 5.21 -13.95
CA VAL A 34 7.69 5.65 -15.27
C VAL A 34 6.23 5.27 -15.48
N SER A 35 5.86 4.02 -15.20
CA SER A 35 4.49 3.50 -15.37
C SER A 35 3.46 4.29 -14.55
N LYS A 36 3.86 4.80 -13.37
CA LYS A 36 3.00 5.61 -12.50
C LYS A 36 3.05 7.11 -12.83
N ALA A 37 4.19 7.63 -13.27
CA ALA A 37 4.36 9.04 -13.62
C ALA A 37 3.69 9.40 -14.96
N LEU A 38 3.70 8.49 -15.94
CA LEU A 38 3.12 8.75 -17.26
C LEU A 38 1.62 9.12 -17.20
N PRO A 39 0.74 8.36 -16.51
CA PRO A 39 -0.66 8.77 -16.35
C PRO A 39 -0.82 10.12 -15.64
N MET A 40 0.04 10.44 -14.67
CA MET A 40 0.00 11.74 -14.00
C MET A 40 0.40 12.89 -14.92
N ALA A 41 1.42 12.68 -15.76
CA ALA A 41 1.81 13.66 -16.78
C ALA A 41 0.69 13.91 -17.78
N VAL A 42 0.04 12.84 -18.28
CA VAL A 42 -1.11 12.95 -19.19
C VAL A 42 -2.27 13.71 -18.53
N ALA A 43 -2.60 13.39 -17.28
CA ALA A 43 -3.62 14.12 -16.52
C ALA A 43 -3.28 15.62 -16.39
N GLY A 44 -2.00 15.95 -16.21
CA GLY A 44 -1.49 17.32 -16.19
C GLY A 44 -1.66 18.07 -17.52
N VAL A 45 -1.40 17.39 -18.64
CA VAL A 45 -1.63 17.95 -19.98
C VAL A 45 -3.11 18.21 -20.20
N ILE A 46 -3.99 17.26 -19.86
CA ILE A 46 -5.45 17.43 -19.99
C ILE A 46 -5.93 18.63 -19.17
N ARG A 47 -5.45 18.75 -17.92
CA ARG A 47 -5.76 19.89 -17.06
C ARG A 47 -5.27 21.22 -17.64
N SER A 48 -4.14 21.21 -18.34
CA SER A 48 -3.63 22.37 -19.06
C SER A 48 -4.54 22.75 -20.23
N CYS A 49 -5.05 21.75 -20.96
CA CYS A 49 -6.05 21.96 -22.02
C CYS A 49 -7.32 22.61 -21.48
N THR A 50 -7.80 22.22 -20.29
CA THR A 50 -8.97 22.84 -19.66
C THR A 50 -8.75 24.35 -19.44
N SER A 51 -7.59 24.74 -18.93
CA SER A 51 -7.24 26.15 -18.77
C SER A 51 -7.11 26.89 -20.10
N ILE A 52 -6.60 26.25 -21.16
CA ILE A 52 -6.51 26.86 -22.50
C ILE A 52 -7.90 27.10 -23.09
N VAL A 53 -8.83 26.15 -22.93
CA VAL A 53 -10.22 26.27 -23.37
C VAL A 53 -10.92 27.43 -22.65
N GLU A 54 -10.71 27.57 -21.33
CA GLU A 54 -11.20 28.71 -20.56
C GLU A 54 -10.65 30.05 -21.06
N LEU A 55 -9.33 30.15 -21.25
CA LEU A 55 -8.66 31.36 -21.74
C LEU A 55 -9.12 31.76 -23.14
N ARG A 56 -9.35 30.78 -24.02
CA ARG A 56 -9.89 31.02 -25.37
C ARG A 56 -11.26 31.71 -25.30
N ALA A 57 -12.17 31.20 -24.47
CA ALA A 57 -13.50 31.79 -24.32
C ALA A 57 -13.41 33.22 -23.81
N LEU A 58 -12.61 33.49 -22.78
CA LEU A 58 -12.41 34.85 -22.25
C LEU A 58 -11.75 35.79 -23.27
N GLY A 59 -10.80 35.29 -24.05
CA GLY A 59 -10.12 36.06 -25.08
C GLY A 59 -11.06 36.54 -26.19
N HIS A 60 -12.06 35.73 -26.57
CA HIS A 60 -13.08 36.14 -27.55
C HIS A 60 -14.06 37.19 -26.99
N ILE A 61 -14.35 37.15 -25.69
CA ILE A 61 -15.24 38.13 -25.04
C ILE A 61 -14.54 39.50 -24.94
N GLY A 62 -13.25 39.52 -24.58
CA GLY A 62 -12.45 40.73 -24.63
C GLY A 62 -11.23 40.74 -23.70
N SER A 63 -10.38 41.76 -23.86
CA SER A 63 -9.14 41.91 -23.09
C SER A 63 -9.36 42.25 -21.61
N LYS A 64 -10.40 43.04 -21.28
CA LYS A 64 -10.72 43.40 -19.88
C LYS A 64 -11.22 42.22 -19.04
N PRO A 65 -12.17 41.38 -19.52
CA PRO A 65 -12.54 40.13 -18.84
C PRO A 65 -11.36 39.19 -18.59
N LEU A 66 -10.47 39.04 -19.57
CA LEU A 66 -9.27 38.22 -19.48
C LEU A 66 -8.30 38.75 -18.41
N ALA A 67 -8.11 40.07 -18.34
CA ALA A 67 -7.32 40.71 -17.29
C ALA A 67 -7.97 40.52 -15.91
N GLY A 68 -9.30 40.61 -15.81
CA GLY A 68 -10.05 40.38 -14.58
C GLY A 68 -9.87 38.97 -14.04
N ARG A 69 -9.91 37.95 -14.91
CA ARG A 69 -9.59 36.55 -14.58
C ARG A 69 -8.15 36.38 -14.08
N SER A 70 -7.20 37.02 -14.74
CA SER A 70 -5.78 36.90 -14.38
C SER A 70 -5.53 37.52 -13.00
N LEU A 71 -6.19 38.64 -12.70
CA LEU A 71 -6.12 39.31 -11.41
C LEU A 71 -6.77 38.46 -10.29
N SER A 72 -7.93 37.86 -10.56
CA SER A 72 -8.56 36.94 -9.58
C SER A 72 -7.65 35.75 -9.30
N LEU A 73 -6.99 35.18 -10.31
CA LEU A 73 -6.05 34.08 -10.15
C LEU A 73 -4.83 34.44 -9.29
N LEU A 74 -4.33 35.67 -9.40
CA LEU A 74 -3.24 36.18 -8.55
C LEU A 74 -3.65 36.28 -7.08
N ILE A 75 -4.89 36.68 -6.81
CA ILE A 75 -5.43 36.69 -5.44
C ILE A 75 -5.58 35.25 -4.93
N VAL A 76 -6.10 34.35 -5.76
CA VAL A 76 -6.26 32.92 -5.44
C VAL A 76 -4.90 32.24 -5.23
N SER A 77 -3.86 32.59 -5.98
CA SER A 77 -2.52 31.99 -5.85
C SER A 77 -1.88 32.31 -4.50
N LEU A 78 -2.07 33.52 -3.99
CA LEU A 78 -1.51 33.97 -2.72
C LEU A 78 -2.31 33.49 -1.50
N THR A 79 -3.64 33.35 -1.63
CA THR A 79 -4.53 33.11 -0.49
C THR A 79 -5.18 31.73 -0.48
N GLY A 80 -5.50 31.17 -1.65
CA GLY A 80 -6.18 29.88 -1.79
C GLY A 80 -5.24 28.70 -2.04
N TYR A 81 -4.35 28.77 -3.03
CA TYR A 81 -3.41 27.67 -3.32
C TYR A 81 -2.53 27.20 -2.14
N PRO A 82 -2.16 28.04 -1.17
CA PRO A 82 -1.42 27.56 0.01
C PRO A 82 -2.19 26.52 0.81
N LEU A 83 -3.52 26.70 0.92
CA LEU A 83 -4.41 25.71 1.50
C LEU A 83 -4.32 24.42 0.69
N MET A 84 -4.49 24.47 -0.63
CA MET A 84 -4.41 23.28 -1.49
C MET A 84 -3.06 22.53 -1.38
N TYR A 85 -1.94 23.25 -1.36
CA TYR A 85 -0.61 22.67 -1.22
C TYR A 85 -0.39 22.08 0.18
N GLY A 86 -0.87 22.76 1.22
CA GLY A 86 -0.78 22.27 2.59
C GLY A 86 -1.58 20.99 2.79
N PHE A 87 -2.81 20.98 2.32
CA PHE A 87 -3.73 19.84 2.42
C PHE A 87 -3.18 18.65 1.66
N GLY A 88 -2.66 18.97 0.49
CA GLY A 88 -2.12 18.00 -0.42
C GLY A 88 -0.88 17.32 0.11
N GLY A 89 0.11 18.10 0.53
CA GLY A 89 1.37 17.56 1.02
C GLY A 89 1.22 16.74 2.30
N ALA A 90 0.32 17.14 3.22
CA ALA A 90 0.06 16.37 4.44
C ALA A 90 -0.53 14.98 4.14
N LEU A 91 -1.54 14.93 3.28
CA LEU A 91 -2.17 13.67 2.87
C LEU A 91 -1.25 12.79 2.04
N GLU A 92 -0.38 13.36 1.21
CA GLU A 92 0.66 12.60 0.49
C GLU A 92 1.55 11.82 1.45
N SER A 93 2.03 12.44 2.53
CA SER A 93 2.82 11.77 3.57
C SER A 93 1.97 10.76 4.36
N LEU A 94 0.87 11.21 4.97
CA LEU A 94 0.10 10.40 5.91
C LEU A 94 -0.59 9.20 5.25
N CYS A 95 -1.21 9.40 4.08
CA CYS A 95 -1.95 8.33 3.40
C CYS A 95 -1.01 7.27 2.84
N SER A 96 0.12 7.66 2.25
CA SER A 96 1.10 6.68 1.72
C SER A 96 1.75 5.88 2.85
N GLN A 97 2.21 6.56 3.90
CA GLN A 97 2.79 5.90 5.08
C GLN A 97 1.78 4.97 5.78
N ALA A 98 0.49 5.35 5.83
CA ALA A 98 -0.55 4.54 6.45
C ALA A 98 -1.05 3.37 5.61
N PHE A 99 -0.93 3.45 4.28
CA PHE A 99 -1.38 2.41 3.35
C PHE A 99 -0.56 1.13 3.45
N THR A 100 0.75 1.26 3.61
CA THR A 100 1.68 0.12 3.74
C THR A 100 2.19 -0.08 5.16
N GLY A 101 1.68 0.70 6.12
CA GLY A 101 1.99 0.60 7.55
C GLY A 101 1.59 -0.73 8.19
N ALA A 102 1.60 -0.78 9.52
CA ALA A 102 1.27 -1.99 10.27
C ALA A 102 -0.12 -2.57 9.89
N ARG A 103 -0.24 -3.91 9.84
CA ARG A 103 -1.51 -4.59 9.51
C ARG A 103 -2.68 -4.02 10.32
N GLY A 104 -3.67 -3.47 9.60
CA GLY A 104 -4.86 -2.84 10.20
C GLY A 104 -4.91 -1.31 10.07
N THR A 105 -3.81 -0.63 9.71
CA THR A 105 -3.80 0.83 9.51
C THR A 105 -4.40 1.29 8.18
N ASN A 106 -4.67 0.39 7.23
CA ASN A 106 -5.20 0.77 5.90
C ASN A 106 -6.56 1.48 5.99
N LYS A 107 -7.36 1.20 7.03
CA LYS A 107 -8.62 1.91 7.29
C LYS A 107 -8.41 3.34 7.85
N LYS A 108 -7.21 3.66 8.37
CA LYS A 108 -6.86 5.01 8.83
C LYS A 108 -6.68 5.99 7.67
N ILE A 109 -6.40 5.52 6.46
CA ILE A 109 -6.22 6.38 5.27
C ILE A 109 -7.48 7.19 5.02
N GLY A 110 -8.65 6.52 4.98
CA GLY A 110 -9.91 7.22 4.78
C GLY A 110 -10.28 8.12 5.96
N VAL A 111 -9.90 7.78 7.20
CA VAL A 111 -10.06 8.65 8.37
C VAL A 111 -9.23 9.93 8.22
N TYR A 112 -7.95 9.85 7.81
CA TYR A 112 -7.13 11.04 7.56
C TYR A 112 -7.73 11.93 6.47
N VAL A 113 -8.27 11.33 5.41
CA VAL A 113 -8.92 12.07 4.32
C VAL A 113 -10.20 12.75 4.80
N GLN A 114 -11.03 12.07 5.59
CA GLN A 114 -12.25 12.63 6.18
C GLN A 114 -11.93 13.79 7.13
N HIS A 115 -10.98 13.61 8.06
CA HIS A 115 -10.54 14.64 8.99
C HIS A 115 -9.92 15.84 8.26
N SER A 116 -9.14 15.59 7.21
CA SER A 116 -8.61 16.63 6.33
C SER A 116 -9.71 17.43 5.66
N ILE A 117 -10.72 16.77 5.04
CA ILE A 117 -11.85 17.47 4.40
C ILE A 117 -12.51 18.45 5.39
N TRP A 118 -12.81 18.02 6.61
CA TRP A 118 -13.42 18.89 7.62
C TRP A 118 -12.53 20.08 8.01
N LEU A 119 -11.27 19.80 8.36
CA LEU A 119 -10.30 20.82 8.77
C LEU A 119 -10.12 21.89 7.69
N PHE A 120 -10.11 21.44 6.44
CA PHE A 120 -9.77 22.26 5.29
C PHE A 120 -10.96 23.01 4.70
N LEU A 121 -12.16 22.45 4.77
CA LEU A 121 -13.39 23.22 4.54
C LEU A 121 -13.55 24.33 5.60
N PHE A 122 -13.20 24.07 6.86
CA PHE A 122 -13.19 25.10 7.89
C PHE A 122 -12.16 26.20 7.60
N ALA A 123 -10.93 25.84 7.24
CA ALA A 123 -9.91 26.82 6.84
C ALA A 123 -10.32 27.63 5.60
N ASN A 124 -11.04 27.01 4.66
CA ASN A 124 -11.54 27.66 3.47
C ASN A 124 -12.58 28.77 3.77
N ILE A 125 -13.34 28.68 4.86
CA ILE A 125 -14.30 29.73 5.24
C ILE A 125 -13.61 31.09 5.36
N PHE A 126 -12.41 31.15 5.93
CA PHE A 126 -11.65 32.39 6.07
C PHE A 126 -11.21 32.96 4.72
N VAL A 127 -10.80 32.09 3.80
CA VAL A 127 -10.42 32.48 2.43
C VAL A 127 -11.64 32.97 1.65
N THR A 128 -12.78 32.29 1.78
CA THR A 128 -14.05 32.72 1.18
C THR A 128 -14.51 34.07 1.72
N ILE A 129 -14.40 34.34 3.03
CA ILE A 129 -14.74 35.66 3.60
C ILE A 129 -13.86 36.77 3.00
N LEU A 130 -12.57 36.49 2.79
CA LEU A 130 -11.64 37.42 2.15
C LEU A 130 -12.02 37.67 0.68
N TRP A 131 -12.42 36.63 -0.06
CA TRP A 131 -12.78 36.74 -1.48
C TRP A 131 -14.13 37.39 -1.73
N LEU A 132 -15.10 37.21 -0.82
CA LEU A 132 -16.39 37.92 -0.85
C LEU A 132 -16.24 39.41 -0.54
N ASN A 133 -15.17 39.79 0.17
CA ASN A 133 -14.83 41.18 0.47
C ASN A 133 -13.46 41.55 -0.12
N PRO A 134 -13.32 41.61 -1.46
CA PRO A 134 -12.02 41.84 -2.09
C PRO A 134 -11.55 43.31 -1.99
N GLU A 135 -12.39 44.22 -1.49
CA GLU A 135 -12.08 45.67 -1.40
C GLU A 135 -10.75 46.01 -0.71
N PRO A 136 -10.37 45.40 0.44
CA PRO A 136 -9.09 45.69 1.07
C PRO A 136 -7.89 45.28 0.20
N VAL A 137 -8.04 44.21 -0.58
CA VAL A 137 -7.01 43.73 -1.52
C VAL A 137 -6.98 44.60 -2.77
N PHE A 138 -8.15 45.01 -3.28
CA PHE A 138 -8.26 45.91 -4.43
C PHE A 138 -7.71 47.30 -4.11
N TRP A 139 -7.80 47.76 -2.87
CA TRP A 139 -7.17 49.01 -2.44
C TRP A 139 -5.64 48.97 -2.59
N LEU A 140 -5.00 47.84 -2.29
CA LEU A 140 -3.56 47.64 -2.54
C LEU A 140 -3.22 47.65 -4.04
N LEU A 141 -4.21 47.39 -4.89
CA LEU A 141 -4.14 47.35 -6.35
C LEU A 141 -4.79 48.59 -7.00
N ALA A 142 -4.97 49.69 -6.27
CA ALA A 142 -5.77 50.86 -6.68
C ALA A 142 -5.33 51.54 -8.00
N LYS A 143 -4.20 51.16 -8.59
CA LYS A 143 -3.76 51.63 -9.91
C LYS A 143 -4.37 50.87 -11.10
N THR A 144 -5.18 49.84 -10.87
CA THR A 144 -5.80 49.03 -11.92
C THR A 144 -7.13 49.61 -12.40
N ASP A 145 -7.48 49.40 -13.67
CA ASP A 145 -8.76 49.82 -14.28
C ASP A 145 -9.96 49.33 -13.44
N PRO A 146 -10.88 50.22 -12.99
CA PRO A 146 -12.08 49.83 -12.24
C PRO A 146 -12.92 48.73 -12.89
N GLU A 147 -12.97 48.70 -14.22
CA GLU A 147 -13.75 47.68 -14.95
C GLU A 147 -13.12 46.28 -14.81
N VAL A 148 -11.78 46.22 -14.84
CA VAL A 148 -11.02 44.97 -14.60
C VAL A 148 -11.24 44.47 -13.17
N LEU A 149 -11.29 45.38 -12.19
CA LEU A 149 -11.60 45.04 -10.79
C LEU A 149 -13.02 44.49 -10.64
N GLN A 150 -14.00 44.99 -11.41
CA GLN A 150 -15.36 44.46 -11.42
C GLN A 150 -15.40 43.03 -11.96
N TYR A 151 -14.74 42.75 -13.09
CA TYR A 151 -14.62 41.39 -13.63
C TYR A 151 -13.92 40.44 -12.64
N ALA A 152 -12.84 40.89 -12.00
CA ALA A 152 -12.13 40.12 -10.98
C ALA A 152 -13.03 39.78 -9.78
N ARG A 153 -13.84 40.74 -9.31
CA ARG A 153 -14.80 40.53 -8.22
C ARG A 153 -15.83 39.46 -8.57
N VAL A 154 -16.46 39.58 -9.73
CA VAL A 154 -17.46 38.61 -10.19
C VAL A 154 -16.82 37.22 -10.27
N TYR A 155 -15.61 37.11 -10.83
CA TYR A 155 -14.92 35.84 -10.94
C TYR A 155 -14.58 35.24 -9.55
N LEU A 156 -14.10 36.04 -8.59
CA LEU A 156 -13.83 35.60 -7.22
C LEU A 156 -15.07 35.07 -6.50
N THR A 157 -16.25 35.66 -6.75
CA THR A 157 -17.51 35.16 -6.19
C THR A 157 -17.81 33.74 -6.69
N PHE A 158 -17.56 33.44 -7.96
CA PHE A 158 -17.71 32.08 -8.49
C PHE A 158 -16.62 31.13 -7.99
N GLU A 159 -15.38 31.58 -7.85
CA GLU A 159 -14.31 30.81 -7.21
C GLU A 159 -14.74 30.35 -5.80
N CYS A 160 -15.42 31.19 -5.02
CA CYS A 160 -15.96 30.78 -3.71
C CYS A 160 -16.90 29.56 -3.77
N ILE A 161 -17.60 29.36 -4.89
CA ILE A 161 -18.54 28.25 -5.08
C ILE A 161 -17.78 26.95 -5.37
N TYR A 162 -16.82 26.96 -6.29
CA TYR A 162 -16.14 25.73 -6.72
C TYR A 162 -14.82 25.43 -6.00
N PHE A 163 -14.21 26.39 -5.31
CA PHE A 163 -12.98 26.16 -4.56
C PHE A 163 -13.12 25.11 -3.45
N PRO A 164 -14.24 25.04 -2.68
CA PRO A 164 -14.52 23.90 -1.80
C PRO A 164 -14.50 22.55 -2.55
N CYS A 165 -15.05 22.49 -3.77
CA CYS A 165 -15.04 21.28 -4.60
C CYS A 165 -13.61 20.87 -4.96
N ILE A 166 -12.77 21.84 -5.32
CA ILE A 166 -11.34 21.62 -5.59
C ILE A 166 -10.63 21.04 -4.35
N ILE A 167 -10.91 21.58 -3.15
CA ILE A 167 -10.32 21.08 -1.90
C ILE A 167 -10.71 19.61 -1.67
N VAL A 168 -12.00 19.29 -1.76
CA VAL A 168 -12.47 17.90 -1.56
C VAL A 168 -11.87 16.98 -2.63
N GLN A 169 -11.89 17.39 -3.89
CA GLN A 169 -11.27 16.64 -4.99
C GLN A 169 -9.78 16.40 -4.75
N SER A 170 -9.05 17.39 -4.24
CA SER A 170 -7.63 17.33 -3.91
C SER A 170 -7.34 16.27 -2.82
N CYS A 171 -8.24 16.13 -1.84
CA CYS A 171 -8.17 15.10 -0.80
C CYS A 171 -8.50 13.70 -1.34
N LEU A 172 -9.59 13.56 -2.10
CA LEU A 172 -10.01 12.28 -2.69
C LEU A 172 -8.99 11.75 -3.70
N LYS A 173 -8.40 12.64 -4.51
CA LYS A 173 -7.31 12.29 -5.41
C LYS A 173 -6.15 11.64 -4.63
N ARG A 174 -5.72 12.24 -3.52
CA ARG A 174 -4.59 11.71 -2.72
C ARG A 174 -4.88 10.40 -2.03
N PHE A 175 -6.14 10.13 -1.68
CA PHE A 175 -6.57 8.81 -1.25
C PHE A 175 -6.23 7.73 -2.28
N LEU A 176 -6.50 7.98 -3.56
CA LEU A 176 -6.20 7.05 -4.67
C LEU A 176 -4.69 7.00 -4.99
N LEU A 177 -4.00 8.14 -4.98
CA LEU A 177 -2.57 8.21 -5.28
C LEU A 177 -1.72 7.46 -4.24
N ALA A 178 -2.13 7.49 -2.96
CA ALA A 178 -1.47 6.72 -1.90
C ALA A 178 -1.52 5.21 -2.15
N GLN A 179 -2.62 4.72 -2.73
CA GLN A 179 -2.80 3.30 -3.10
C GLN A 179 -2.08 2.91 -4.42
N GLY A 180 -1.41 3.86 -5.08
CA GLY A 180 -0.76 3.65 -6.37
C GLY A 180 -1.72 3.64 -7.58
N LEU A 181 -2.96 4.13 -7.40
CA LEU A 181 -3.98 4.24 -8.46
C LEU A 181 -3.87 5.58 -9.20
N MET A 182 -2.91 5.67 -10.13
CA MET A 182 -2.65 6.90 -10.89
C MET A 182 -3.56 7.05 -12.12
N LYS A 183 -3.87 5.94 -12.81
CA LYS A 183 -4.64 5.90 -14.08
C LYS A 183 -6.03 6.57 -14.00
N PRO A 184 -6.84 6.38 -12.94
CA PRO A 184 -8.17 6.98 -12.85
C PRO A 184 -8.18 8.52 -12.95
N THR A 185 -7.11 9.16 -12.49
CA THR A 185 -6.99 10.63 -12.54
C THR A 185 -7.05 11.17 -13.96
N VAL A 186 -6.53 10.44 -14.96
CA VAL A 186 -6.63 10.84 -16.38
C VAL A 186 -8.08 11.00 -16.80
N TRP A 187 -8.92 10.02 -16.44
CA TRP A 187 -10.34 10.01 -16.77
C TRP A 187 -11.11 11.11 -16.03
N PHE A 188 -10.73 11.39 -14.78
CA PHE A 188 -11.37 12.47 -14.02
C PHE A 188 -11.10 13.84 -14.65
N GLU A 189 -9.84 14.13 -14.99
CA GLU A 189 -9.50 15.41 -15.65
C GLU A 189 -10.12 15.49 -17.06
N LEU A 190 -10.21 14.35 -17.79
CA LEU A 190 -10.89 14.30 -19.09
C LEU A 190 -12.39 14.61 -18.97
N ALA A 191 -13.07 14.06 -17.96
CA ALA A 191 -14.47 14.38 -17.69
C ALA A 191 -14.66 15.88 -17.41
N GLY A 192 -13.73 16.49 -16.66
CA GLY A 192 -13.70 17.93 -16.44
C GLY A 192 -13.53 18.73 -17.73
N LEU A 193 -12.59 18.33 -18.61
CA LEU A 193 -12.38 18.98 -19.90
C LEU A 193 -13.62 18.90 -20.81
N VAL A 194 -14.23 17.73 -20.92
CA VAL A 194 -15.44 17.53 -21.74
C VAL A 194 -16.60 18.36 -21.17
N CYS A 195 -16.80 18.32 -19.86
CA CYS A 195 -17.83 19.11 -19.20
C CYS A 195 -17.61 20.61 -19.39
N MET A 196 -16.37 21.10 -19.24
CA MET A 196 -16.01 22.49 -19.51
C MET A 196 -16.41 22.91 -20.94
N TYR A 197 -16.00 22.13 -21.94
CA TYR A 197 -16.28 22.42 -23.33
C TYR A 197 -17.79 22.47 -23.61
N LEU A 198 -18.54 21.45 -23.16
CA LEU A 198 -19.99 21.41 -23.32
C LEU A 198 -20.69 22.58 -22.62
N SER A 199 -20.27 22.93 -21.41
CA SER A 199 -20.84 24.06 -20.68
C SER A 199 -20.53 25.40 -21.35
N LEU A 200 -19.35 25.59 -21.96
CA LEU A 200 -19.06 26.79 -22.74
C LEU A 200 -19.92 26.89 -23.99
N VAL A 201 -20.12 25.78 -24.71
CA VAL A 201 -21.02 25.76 -25.88
C VAL A 201 -22.43 26.17 -25.50
N VAL A 202 -22.91 25.74 -24.32
CA VAL A 202 -24.27 26.05 -23.85
C VAL A 202 -24.39 27.47 -23.30
N PHE A 203 -23.44 27.95 -22.49
CA PHE A 203 -23.56 29.21 -21.76
C PHE A 203 -22.93 30.42 -22.44
N VAL A 204 -22.03 30.21 -23.41
CA VAL A 204 -21.27 31.29 -24.07
C VAL A 204 -21.52 31.27 -25.58
N ASP A 205 -21.34 30.12 -26.25
CA ASP A 205 -21.43 30.08 -27.72
C ASP A 205 -22.88 30.02 -28.24
N ASN A 206 -23.86 29.61 -27.42
CA ASN A 206 -25.25 29.53 -27.83
C ASN A 206 -25.92 30.91 -27.83
N PRO A 207 -26.35 31.43 -29.00
CA PRO A 207 -26.96 32.77 -29.09
C PRO A 207 -28.30 32.91 -28.36
N GLU A 208 -28.98 31.80 -28.02
CA GLU A 208 -30.24 31.86 -27.26
C GLU A 208 -30.04 32.11 -25.76
N VAL A 209 -28.87 31.76 -25.21
CA VAL A 209 -28.59 31.79 -23.77
C VAL A 209 -27.49 32.79 -23.39
N ASP A 210 -26.55 33.09 -24.30
CA ASP A 210 -25.35 33.92 -24.14
C ASP A 210 -25.25 34.70 -22.82
N LEU A 211 -24.64 34.07 -21.82
CA LEU A 211 -24.38 34.66 -20.51
C LEU A 211 -23.09 35.51 -20.50
N GLY A 212 -22.45 35.69 -21.66
CA GLY A 212 -21.19 36.42 -21.84
C GLY A 212 -20.11 35.97 -20.85
N PHE A 213 -19.49 36.95 -20.17
CA PHE A 213 -18.41 36.69 -19.20
C PHE A 213 -18.82 35.73 -18.08
N ILE A 214 -20.06 35.80 -17.60
CA ILE A 214 -20.54 35.01 -16.45
C ILE A 214 -20.66 33.52 -16.82
N GLY A 215 -20.89 33.21 -18.10
CA GLY A 215 -20.94 31.84 -18.59
C GLY A 215 -19.64 31.07 -18.40
N VAL A 216 -18.48 31.74 -18.46
CA VAL A 216 -17.15 31.10 -18.31
C VAL A 216 -16.89 30.55 -16.89
N PRO A 217 -17.00 31.33 -15.79
CA PRO A 217 -16.83 30.79 -14.45
C PRO A 217 -17.91 29.77 -14.08
N ILE A 218 -19.12 29.87 -14.64
CA ILE A 218 -20.15 28.84 -14.49
C ILE A 218 -19.69 27.52 -15.13
N ALA A 219 -19.21 27.55 -16.38
CA ALA A 219 -18.65 26.38 -17.05
C ALA A 219 -17.47 25.77 -16.26
N THR A 220 -16.63 26.63 -15.70
CA THR A 220 -15.50 26.23 -14.83
C THR A 220 -15.99 25.51 -13.58
N THR A 221 -17.06 26.01 -12.96
CA THR A 221 -17.71 25.39 -11.79
C THR A 221 -18.20 23.97 -12.14
N PHE A 222 -18.93 23.82 -13.26
CA PHE A 222 -19.41 22.53 -13.72
C PHE A 222 -18.26 21.54 -14.01
N ALA A 223 -17.19 22.02 -14.63
CA ALA A 223 -16.00 21.21 -14.88
C ALA A 223 -15.43 20.63 -13.59
N TYR A 224 -15.19 21.45 -12.56
CA TYR A 224 -14.65 20.97 -11.27
C TYR A 224 -15.61 20.04 -10.52
N ILE A 225 -16.92 20.30 -10.59
CA ILE A 225 -17.93 19.39 -10.04
C ILE A 225 -17.87 18.05 -10.77
N ALA A 226 -17.75 18.03 -12.09
CA ALA A 226 -17.64 16.80 -12.86
C ALA A 226 -16.37 16.00 -12.47
N VAL A 227 -15.23 16.66 -12.25
CA VAL A 227 -14.03 15.98 -11.75
C VAL A 227 -14.23 15.41 -10.35
N LEU A 228 -14.83 16.19 -9.44
CA LEU A 228 -15.13 15.76 -8.06
C LEU A 228 -16.08 14.55 -8.03
N VAL A 229 -17.20 14.63 -8.76
CA VAL A 229 -18.20 13.56 -8.82
C VAL A 229 -17.59 12.30 -9.42
N SER A 230 -16.82 12.44 -10.50
CA SER A 230 -16.13 11.30 -11.14
C SER A 230 -15.17 10.60 -10.18
N ASN A 231 -14.41 11.36 -9.39
CA ASN A 231 -13.48 10.85 -8.39
C ASN A 231 -14.23 10.15 -7.23
N ALA A 232 -15.29 10.77 -6.71
CA ALA A 232 -16.14 10.20 -5.68
C ALA A 232 -16.81 8.90 -6.15
N VAL A 233 -17.47 8.91 -7.32
CA VAL A 233 -18.13 7.72 -7.91
C VAL A 233 -17.13 6.59 -8.08
N TYR A 234 -15.92 6.87 -8.57
CA TYR A 234 -14.88 5.84 -8.70
C TYR A 234 -14.49 5.23 -7.35
N ILE A 235 -14.31 6.03 -6.30
CA ILE A 235 -13.99 5.53 -4.95
C ILE A 235 -15.12 4.61 -4.45
N TRP A 236 -16.38 5.00 -4.61
CA TRP A 236 -17.53 4.22 -4.14
C TRP A 236 -17.83 2.97 -4.96
N ALA A 237 -17.55 2.99 -6.27
CA ALA A 237 -17.75 1.87 -7.18
C ALA A 237 -16.57 0.88 -7.19
N SER A 238 -15.38 1.31 -6.76
CA SER A 238 -14.18 0.48 -6.75
C SER A 238 -13.92 -0.21 -5.41
N ARG A 239 -12.99 -1.17 -5.41
CA ARG A 239 -12.55 -1.85 -4.18
C ARG A 239 -11.96 -0.89 -3.15
N SER A 240 -11.46 0.27 -3.59
CA SER A 240 -10.91 1.37 -2.77
C SER A 240 -11.89 1.85 -1.67
N ARG A 241 -13.19 1.56 -1.81
CA ARG A 241 -14.20 1.79 -0.77
C ARG A 241 -13.86 1.07 0.54
N SER A 242 -13.23 -0.10 0.47
CA SER A 242 -12.94 -0.91 1.66
C SER A 242 -11.91 -0.25 2.60
N GLU A 243 -11.03 0.58 2.03
CA GLU A 243 -9.99 1.35 2.68
C GLU A 243 -10.48 2.72 3.20
N TRP A 244 -11.72 3.12 2.88
CA TRP A 244 -12.31 4.39 3.34
C TRP A 244 -12.57 4.41 4.87
N GLY A 245 -12.78 3.25 5.49
CA GLY A 245 -13.03 3.14 6.92
C GLY A 245 -14.37 3.75 7.38
N ARG A 246 -14.69 3.59 8.67
CA ARG A 246 -15.85 4.24 9.30
C ARG A 246 -15.43 5.62 9.83
N PHE A 247 -16.33 6.59 9.76
CA PHE A 247 -16.11 7.87 10.40
C PHE A 247 -16.01 7.70 11.92
N THR A 248 -14.99 8.31 12.54
CA THR A 248 -14.77 8.24 13.99
C THR A 248 -14.15 9.57 14.46
N MET A 249 -14.68 10.11 15.57
CA MET A 249 -14.19 11.35 16.19
C MET A 249 -13.19 11.13 17.32
N ALA A 250 -13.04 9.89 17.82
CA ALA A 250 -12.14 9.58 18.94
C ALA A 250 -10.69 10.02 18.69
N ASP A 251 -10.20 9.87 17.45
CA ASP A 251 -8.83 10.23 17.07
C ASP A 251 -8.72 11.62 16.41
N PHE A 252 -9.80 12.39 16.33
CA PHE A 252 -9.84 13.65 15.56
C PHE A 252 -8.77 14.63 16.02
N ARG A 253 -8.63 14.86 17.33
CA ARG A 253 -7.63 15.81 17.87
C ARG A 253 -6.20 15.43 17.50
N HIS A 254 -5.84 14.15 17.62
CA HIS A 254 -4.50 13.67 17.31
C HIS A 254 -4.21 13.74 15.80
N ASN A 255 -5.14 13.25 14.98
CA ASN A 255 -5.01 13.26 13.52
C ASN A 255 -4.98 14.69 12.97
N SER A 256 -5.84 15.60 13.45
CA SER A 256 -5.83 16.99 13.04
C SER A 256 -4.52 17.68 13.38
N TYR A 257 -3.93 17.42 14.55
CA TYR A 257 -2.60 17.93 14.88
C TYR A 257 -1.55 17.48 13.86
N LEU A 258 -1.51 16.19 13.53
CA LEU A 258 -0.59 15.65 12.52
C LEU A 258 -0.81 16.29 11.14
N ILE A 259 -2.06 16.40 10.70
CA ILE A 259 -2.43 17.01 9.43
C ILE A 259 -1.99 18.48 9.37
N ILE A 260 -2.21 19.27 10.44
CA ILE A 260 -1.79 20.67 10.50
C ILE A 260 -0.26 20.78 10.54
N ALA A 261 0.41 19.99 11.39
CA ALA A 261 1.86 20.02 11.56
C ALA A 261 2.61 19.69 10.26
N LEU A 262 2.05 18.79 9.45
CA LEU A 262 2.57 18.44 8.12
C LEU A 262 2.05 19.35 7.01
N GLY A 263 0.86 19.92 7.15
CA GLY A 263 0.21 20.70 6.11
C GLY A 263 0.64 22.15 6.06
N VAL A 264 0.75 22.83 7.20
CA VAL A 264 1.15 24.24 7.26
C VAL A 264 2.51 24.47 6.60
N PRO A 265 3.56 23.67 6.85
CA PRO A 265 4.83 23.83 6.15
C PRO A 265 4.73 23.61 4.64
N CYS A 266 3.93 22.64 4.18
CA CYS A 266 3.69 22.45 2.75
C CYS A 266 3.01 23.67 2.11
N GLY A 267 2.06 24.29 2.82
CA GLY A 267 1.41 25.53 2.39
C GLY A 267 2.38 26.71 2.30
N ILE A 268 3.20 26.91 3.35
CA ILE A 268 4.25 27.95 3.39
C ILE A 268 5.26 27.75 2.26
N SER A 269 5.71 26.51 2.05
CA SER A 269 6.59 26.15 0.94
C SER A 269 5.97 26.50 -0.41
N GLY A 270 4.67 26.27 -0.59
CA GLY A 270 3.94 26.65 -1.80
C GLY A 270 3.88 28.17 -2.00
N ILE A 271 3.47 28.91 -0.96
CA ILE A 271 3.46 30.39 -0.98
C ILE A 271 4.83 30.92 -1.36
N ALA A 272 5.89 30.38 -0.77
CA ALA A 272 7.23 30.88 -1.00
C ALA A 272 7.65 30.76 -2.47
N SER A 273 7.35 29.63 -3.11
CA SER A 273 7.68 29.40 -4.52
C SER A 273 6.86 30.25 -5.50
N TYR A 274 5.54 30.36 -5.28
CA TYR A 274 4.68 31.15 -6.16
C TYR A 274 4.82 32.65 -5.90
N GLY A 275 4.81 33.07 -4.64
CA GLY A 275 4.96 34.46 -4.24
C GLY A 275 6.29 35.06 -4.67
N PHE A 276 7.38 34.27 -4.72
CA PHE A 276 8.64 34.73 -5.31
C PHE A 276 8.50 35.01 -6.82
N SER A 277 7.81 34.14 -7.58
CA SER A 277 7.60 34.33 -9.01
C SER A 277 6.67 35.53 -9.30
N ASP A 278 5.67 35.75 -8.44
CA ASP A 278 4.78 36.91 -8.51
C ASP A 278 5.53 38.21 -8.20
N LEU A 279 6.36 38.22 -7.14
CA LEU A 279 7.21 39.36 -6.80
C LEU A 279 8.21 39.69 -7.92
N ALA A 280 8.79 38.67 -8.54
CA ALA A 280 9.67 38.83 -9.69
C ALA A 280 8.92 39.48 -10.87
N THR A 281 7.68 39.07 -11.13
CA THR A 281 6.82 39.66 -12.17
C THR A 281 6.49 41.13 -11.86
N ILE A 282 6.18 41.45 -10.60
CA ILE A 282 5.96 42.83 -10.15
C ILE A 282 7.22 43.67 -10.33
N ALA A 283 8.40 43.16 -10.00
CA ALA A 283 9.65 43.89 -10.19
C ALA A 283 9.91 44.23 -11.67
N VAL A 284 9.55 43.35 -12.60
CA VAL A 284 9.69 43.59 -14.05
C VAL A 284 8.77 44.71 -14.55
N THR A 285 7.66 45.03 -13.86
CA THR A 285 6.81 46.17 -14.26
C THR A 285 7.56 47.51 -14.27
N ALA A 286 8.61 47.64 -13.43
CA ALA A 286 9.48 48.81 -13.42
C ALA A 286 10.41 48.90 -14.63
N LEU A 287 10.64 47.80 -15.37
CA LEU A 287 11.47 47.75 -16.58
C LEU A 287 10.69 48.13 -17.86
N GLY A 288 9.38 48.42 -17.74
CA GLY A 288 8.53 48.82 -18.85
C GLY A 288 7.80 47.66 -19.54
N ALA A 289 6.99 48.00 -20.56
CA ALA A 289 6.07 47.06 -21.21
C ALA A 289 6.78 45.93 -21.97
N GLU A 290 7.94 46.21 -22.57
CA GLU A 290 8.73 45.23 -23.32
C GLU A 290 9.28 44.12 -22.40
N GLY A 291 9.89 44.50 -21.27
CA GLY A 291 10.35 43.54 -20.27
C GLY A 291 9.22 42.68 -19.70
N LEU A 292 8.04 43.27 -19.50
CA LEU A 292 6.86 42.56 -19.01
C LEU A 292 6.35 41.52 -20.04
N ALA A 293 6.37 41.85 -21.32
CA ALA A 293 5.99 40.92 -22.39
C ALA A 293 6.95 39.72 -22.45
N ILE A 294 8.26 39.96 -22.38
CA ILE A 294 9.29 38.91 -22.35
C ILE A 294 9.10 38.02 -21.10
N GLN A 295 8.89 38.62 -19.93
CA GLN A 295 8.66 37.91 -18.67
C GLN A 295 7.41 37.02 -18.72
N ALA A 296 6.32 37.49 -19.33
CA ALA A 296 5.10 36.70 -19.48
C ALA A 296 5.32 35.45 -20.33
N VAL A 297 6.08 35.57 -21.44
CA VAL A 297 6.45 34.42 -22.27
C VAL A 297 7.32 33.43 -21.49
N LEU A 298 8.36 33.90 -20.82
CA LEU A 298 9.26 33.03 -20.04
C LEU A 298 8.51 32.29 -18.92
N ASN A 299 7.63 32.98 -18.19
CA ASN A 299 6.78 32.36 -17.16
C ASN A 299 5.78 31.35 -17.73
N SER A 300 5.28 31.57 -18.95
CA SER A 300 4.39 30.63 -19.63
C SER A 300 5.12 29.31 -19.95
N ILE A 301 6.35 29.40 -20.47
CA ILE A 301 7.20 28.21 -20.71
C ILE A 301 7.53 27.52 -19.39
N LYS A 302 8.01 28.28 -18.39
CA LYS A 302 8.37 27.77 -17.06
C LYS A 302 7.20 27.03 -16.41
N SER A 303 6.03 27.65 -16.33
CA SER A 303 4.84 27.07 -15.68
C SER A 303 4.31 25.83 -16.39
N SER A 304 4.46 25.74 -17.72
CA SER A 304 4.14 24.53 -18.48
C SER A 304 5.05 23.36 -18.10
N LEU A 305 6.37 23.58 -18.07
CA LEU A 305 7.36 22.56 -17.74
C LEU A 305 7.35 22.17 -16.25
N ALA A 306 7.18 23.15 -15.36
CA ALA A 306 7.20 22.94 -13.91
C ALA A 306 6.01 22.10 -13.41
N ARG A 307 4.87 22.10 -14.11
CA ARG A 307 3.73 21.22 -13.81
C ARG A 307 4.13 19.74 -13.89
N THR A 308 4.92 19.36 -14.88
CA THR A 308 5.43 17.98 -15.03
C THR A 308 6.31 17.57 -13.85
N GLY A 309 7.20 18.46 -13.39
CA GLY A 309 8.03 18.24 -12.21
C GLY A 309 7.23 18.06 -10.92
N SER A 310 6.14 18.82 -10.77
CA SER A 310 5.24 18.70 -9.61
C SER A 310 4.56 17.34 -9.55
N TYR A 311 4.11 16.79 -10.69
CA TYR A 311 3.51 15.46 -10.75
C TYR A 311 4.51 14.34 -10.44
N LEU A 312 5.75 14.46 -10.92
CA LEU A 312 6.83 13.55 -10.54
C LEU A 312 7.06 13.57 -9.02
N GLY A 313 7.14 14.76 -8.41
CA GLY A 313 7.28 14.91 -6.96
C GLY A 313 6.17 14.20 -6.17
N ILE A 314 4.91 14.26 -6.63
CA ILE A 314 3.78 13.58 -5.98
C ILE A 314 3.92 12.05 -6.07
N VAL A 315 4.31 11.51 -7.24
CA VAL A 315 4.50 10.07 -7.43
C VAL A 315 5.64 9.55 -6.56
N ILE A 316 6.75 10.29 -6.50
CA ILE A 316 7.92 9.95 -5.69
C ILE A 316 7.59 10.03 -4.21
N SER A 317 6.87 11.07 -3.76
CA SER A 317 6.41 11.19 -2.38
C SER A 317 5.54 10.00 -1.96
N SER A 318 4.60 9.59 -2.82
CA SER A 318 3.74 8.42 -2.56
C SER A 318 4.56 7.12 -2.50
N ARG A 319 5.51 6.92 -3.43
CA ARG A 319 6.37 5.73 -3.47
C ARG A 319 7.29 5.64 -2.25
N VAL A 320 8.00 6.72 -1.91
CA VAL A 320 8.89 6.77 -0.74
C VAL A 320 8.10 6.59 0.55
N GLY A 321 6.96 7.27 0.70
CA GLY A 321 6.08 7.10 1.87
C GLY A 321 5.55 5.67 2.01
N ASN A 322 5.16 5.03 0.91
CA ASN A 322 4.76 3.62 0.89
C ASN A 322 5.92 2.68 1.28
N LEU A 323 7.15 2.94 0.83
CA LEU A 323 8.30 2.08 1.17
C LEU A 323 8.75 2.24 2.62
N LEU A 324 8.67 3.46 3.16
CA LEU A 324 8.91 3.74 4.58
C LEU A 324 7.82 3.13 5.47
N GLY A 325 6.54 3.24 5.07
CA GLY A 325 5.43 2.57 5.76
C GLY A 325 5.59 1.04 5.79
N ALA A 326 6.08 0.47 4.69
CA ALA A 326 6.39 -0.97 4.56
C ALA A 326 7.65 -1.41 5.34
N ARG A 327 8.28 -0.51 6.11
CA ARG A 327 9.50 -0.77 6.89
C ARG A 327 10.71 -1.18 6.02
N SER A 328 10.79 -0.66 4.80
CA SER A 328 11.87 -0.98 3.83
C SER A 328 12.75 0.25 3.52
N PRO A 329 13.56 0.73 4.48
CA PRO A 329 14.35 1.96 4.31
C PRO A 329 15.36 1.88 3.16
N GLU A 330 15.93 0.69 2.91
CA GLU A 330 16.91 0.48 1.83
C GLU A 330 16.26 0.60 0.45
N ARG A 331 15.05 0.06 0.28
CA ARG A 331 14.26 0.24 -0.94
C ARG A 331 13.81 1.68 -1.13
N ALA A 332 13.47 2.39 -0.05
CA ALA A 332 13.14 3.82 -0.10
C ALA A 332 14.34 4.68 -0.56
N LEU A 333 15.55 4.37 -0.07
CA LEU A 333 16.78 5.00 -0.53
C LEU A 333 17.07 4.68 -2.01
N LEU A 334 16.93 3.42 -2.43
CA LEU A 334 17.07 3.01 -3.83
C LEU A 334 16.10 3.79 -4.73
N SER A 335 14.82 3.84 -4.36
CA SER A 335 13.78 4.59 -5.06
C SER A 335 14.16 6.06 -5.25
N SER A 336 14.70 6.68 -4.21
CA SER A 336 15.15 8.08 -4.22
C SER A 336 16.35 8.31 -5.16
N LYS A 337 17.32 7.38 -5.19
CA LYS A 337 18.47 7.42 -6.11
C LYS A 337 18.01 7.28 -7.57
N VAL A 338 17.13 6.30 -7.84
CA VAL A 338 16.54 6.05 -9.17
C VAL A 338 15.79 7.28 -9.67
N SER A 339 14.92 7.86 -8.84
CA SER A 339 14.16 9.07 -9.19
C SER A 339 15.06 10.26 -9.53
N THR A 340 16.13 10.46 -8.74
CA THR A 340 17.08 11.55 -8.94
C THR A 340 17.82 11.38 -10.28
N MET A 341 18.33 10.17 -10.55
CA MET A 341 19.08 9.89 -11.77
C MET A 341 18.19 10.01 -13.02
N MET A 342 16.98 9.45 -12.99
CA MET A 342 16.03 9.57 -14.10
C MET A 342 15.65 11.01 -14.38
N THR A 343 15.40 11.80 -13.32
CA THR A 343 15.05 13.21 -13.46
C THR A 343 16.22 14.02 -14.01
N LEU A 344 17.44 13.75 -13.56
CA LEU A 344 18.65 14.39 -14.08
C LEU A 344 18.83 14.11 -15.57
N ILE A 345 18.67 12.86 -16.01
CA ILE A 345 18.76 12.48 -17.42
C ILE A 345 17.66 13.18 -18.24
N ALA A 346 16.41 13.11 -17.79
CA ALA A 346 15.28 13.70 -18.51
C ALA A 346 15.39 15.22 -18.62
N THR A 347 15.76 15.90 -17.53
CA THR A 347 15.93 17.36 -17.52
C THR A 347 17.15 17.81 -18.32
N SER A 348 18.25 17.03 -18.33
CA SER A 348 19.41 17.30 -19.17
C SER A 348 19.09 17.14 -20.65
N ALA A 349 18.34 16.10 -21.03
CA ALA A 349 17.88 15.91 -22.41
C ALA A 349 16.95 17.04 -22.87
N MET A 350 16.01 17.44 -22.01
CA MET A 350 15.15 18.60 -22.25
C MET A 350 15.96 19.90 -22.39
N ALA A 351 16.95 20.11 -21.52
CA ALA A 351 17.82 21.27 -21.57
C ALA A 351 18.61 21.32 -22.89
N LEU A 352 19.20 20.20 -23.30
CA LEU A 352 19.93 20.10 -24.57
C LEU A 352 19.02 20.39 -25.78
N ALA A 353 17.81 19.85 -25.79
CA ALA A 353 16.84 20.10 -26.86
C ALA A 353 16.43 21.59 -26.94
N MET A 354 16.13 22.21 -25.79
CA MET A 354 15.74 23.63 -25.74
C MET A 354 16.89 24.57 -26.12
N LEU A 355 18.12 24.25 -25.70
CA LEU A 355 19.30 25.04 -26.05
C LEU A 355 19.68 24.91 -27.52
N SER A 356 19.45 23.75 -28.13
CA SER A 356 19.75 23.52 -29.55
C SER A 356 18.76 24.24 -30.49
N CYS A 357 17.55 24.51 -30.00
CA CYS A 357 16.45 25.07 -30.81
C CYS A 357 15.94 26.42 -30.26
N GLN A 358 16.78 27.23 -29.62
CA GLN A 358 16.39 28.48 -28.96
C GLN A 358 15.54 29.41 -29.85
N HIS A 359 16.00 29.65 -31.08
CA HIS A 359 15.29 30.50 -32.02
C HIS A 359 13.94 29.92 -32.43
N THR A 360 13.88 28.60 -32.68
CA THR A 360 12.63 27.89 -33.03
C THR A 360 11.62 27.92 -31.89
N VAL A 361 12.08 27.77 -30.64
CA VAL A 361 11.23 27.85 -29.44
C VAL A 361 10.68 29.28 -29.28
N ALA A 362 11.51 30.30 -29.49
CA ALA A 362 11.08 31.69 -29.42
C ALA A 362 10.06 32.03 -30.52
N SER A 363 10.34 31.64 -31.76
CA SER A 363 9.46 31.91 -32.91
C SER A 363 8.17 31.09 -32.88
N PHE A 364 8.11 29.99 -32.14
CA PHE A 364 6.88 29.21 -31.95
C PHE A 364 5.85 29.96 -31.08
N ILE A 365 6.30 30.84 -30.19
CA ILE A 365 5.42 31.54 -29.24
C ILE A 365 4.98 32.90 -29.78
N THR A 366 5.90 33.62 -30.43
CA THR A 366 5.63 34.98 -30.93
C THR A 366 6.20 35.16 -32.33
N ASN A 367 5.53 35.97 -33.13
CA ASN A 367 6.03 36.42 -34.43
C ASN A 367 6.70 37.80 -34.36
N ASP A 368 6.75 38.43 -33.19
CA ASP A 368 7.40 39.74 -33.01
C ASP A 368 8.93 39.58 -32.89
N GLU A 369 9.65 40.00 -33.94
CA GLU A 369 11.11 39.94 -34.01
C GLU A 369 11.80 40.67 -32.86
N LYS A 370 11.24 41.77 -32.34
CA LYS A 370 11.81 42.50 -31.20
C LYS A 370 11.70 41.67 -29.92
N LEU A 371 10.56 41.02 -29.72
CA LEU A 371 10.35 40.14 -28.58
C LEU A 371 11.27 38.91 -28.66
N ILE A 372 11.46 38.34 -29.86
CA ILE A 372 12.37 37.22 -30.09
C ILE A 372 13.81 37.62 -29.73
N ALA A 373 14.27 38.78 -30.20
CA ALA A 373 15.61 39.28 -29.94
C ALA A 373 15.88 39.48 -28.43
N GLY A 374 14.88 39.90 -27.66
CA GLY A 374 14.97 40.00 -26.19
C GLY A 374 14.85 38.66 -25.45
N LEU A 375 14.11 37.69 -26.00
CA LEU A 375 13.87 36.38 -25.37
C LEU A 375 15.05 35.43 -25.52
N VAL A 376 15.66 35.35 -26.71
CA VAL A 376 16.71 34.37 -27.03
C VAL A 376 17.88 34.39 -26.03
N PRO A 377 18.42 35.55 -25.61
CA PRO A 377 19.50 35.61 -24.61
C PRO A 377 19.12 35.08 -23.22
N LEU A 378 17.82 35.06 -22.88
CA LEU A 378 17.29 34.64 -21.58
C LEU A 378 16.91 33.15 -21.56
N LEU A 379 16.73 32.51 -22.72
CA LEU A 379 16.38 31.09 -22.81
C LEU A 379 17.36 30.15 -22.09
N PRO A 380 18.70 30.35 -22.15
CA PRO A 380 19.62 29.53 -21.35
C PRO A 380 19.37 29.62 -19.84
N MET A 381 19.07 30.82 -19.34
CA MET A 381 18.76 31.03 -17.92
C MET A 381 17.43 30.37 -17.55
N LEU A 382 16.42 30.48 -18.40
CA LEU A 382 15.14 29.78 -18.23
C LEU A 382 15.35 28.27 -18.12
N VAL A 383 16.15 27.67 -19.01
CA VAL A 383 16.45 26.24 -19.00
C VAL A 383 17.10 25.82 -17.68
N MET A 384 18.08 26.60 -17.18
CA MET A 384 18.70 26.33 -15.88
C MET A 384 17.70 26.42 -14.73
N VAL A 385 16.87 27.47 -14.69
CA VAL A 385 15.83 27.62 -13.66
C VAL A 385 14.88 26.43 -13.67
N VAL A 386 14.39 26.01 -14.83
CA VAL A 386 13.47 24.88 -14.95
C VAL A 386 14.14 23.57 -14.52
N MET A 387 15.40 23.35 -14.90
CA MET A 387 16.15 22.16 -14.49
C MET A 387 16.29 22.08 -12.96
N PHE A 388 16.69 23.18 -12.31
CA PHE A 388 16.82 23.22 -10.85
C PHE A 388 15.48 23.12 -10.14
N ASP A 389 14.44 23.76 -10.66
CA ASP A 389 13.09 23.70 -10.10
C ASP A 389 12.55 22.26 -10.12
N ILE A 390 12.65 21.55 -11.26
CA ILE A 390 12.21 20.15 -11.38
C ILE A 390 12.98 19.24 -10.42
N LEU A 391 14.31 19.37 -10.33
CA LEU A 391 15.13 18.59 -9.38
C LEU A 391 14.77 18.90 -7.92
N SER A 392 14.55 20.18 -7.58
CA SER A 392 14.11 20.57 -6.23
C SER A 392 12.73 19.97 -5.89
N ASN A 393 11.81 19.90 -6.85
CA ASN A 393 10.49 19.27 -6.63
C ASN A 393 10.60 17.76 -6.37
N VAL A 394 11.58 17.08 -6.97
CA VAL A 394 11.88 15.68 -6.66
C VAL A 394 12.39 15.53 -5.23
N PHE A 395 13.37 16.32 -4.80
CA PHE A 395 13.89 16.25 -3.44
C PHE A 395 12.83 16.61 -2.40
N THR A 396 12.03 17.65 -2.66
CA THR A 396 10.87 17.97 -1.84
C THR A 396 9.85 16.84 -1.79
N GLY A 397 9.60 16.15 -2.91
CA GLY A 397 8.76 14.96 -2.94
C GLY A 397 9.29 13.87 -2.02
N ILE A 398 10.60 13.62 -2.04
CA ILE A 398 11.25 12.66 -1.14
C ILE A 398 11.11 13.09 0.32
N LEU A 399 11.36 14.37 0.64
CA LEU A 399 11.22 14.91 1.99
C LEU A 399 9.78 14.87 2.50
N ARG A 400 8.78 15.09 1.64
CA ARG A 400 7.36 14.86 1.96
C ARG A 400 7.09 13.37 2.20
N GLY A 401 7.66 12.47 1.41
CA GLY A 401 7.60 11.03 1.65
C GLY A 401 8.14 10.62 3.03
N GLN A 402 9.18 11.30 3.52
CA GLN A 402 9.73 11.13 4.88
C GLN A 402 8.89 11.80 5.99
N GLY A 403 8.04 12.77 5.63
CA GLY A 403 7.30 13.61 6.58
C GLY A 403 8.13 14.77 7.15
N ARG A 404 9.13 15.24 6.41
CA ARG A 404 10.09 16.30 6.78
C ARG A 404 9.91 17.61 6.00
N GLN A 405 8.71 17.84 5.45
CA GLN A 405 8.38 19.08 4.74
C GLN A 405 8.59 20.38 5.54
N GLY A 406 8.61 20.30 6.88
CA GLY A 406 8.97 21.43 7.76
C GLY A 406 10.33 22.03 7.39
N ILE A 407 11.32 21.18 7.22
CA ILE A 407 12.69 21.60 6.90
C ILE A 407 12.77 22.15 5.47
N ALA A 408 12.10 21.48 4.52
CA ALA A 408 12.01 21.95 3.13
C ALA A 408 11.37 23.34 3.02
N ALA A 409 10.32 23.61 3.81
CA ALA A 409 9.65 24.90 3.85
C ALA A 409 10.58 26.02 4.37
N VAL A 410 11.31 25.75 5.45
CA VAL A 410 12.29 26.71 6.00
C VAL A 410 13.40 27.00 4.99
N ILE A 411 13.98 25.97 4.38
CA ILE A 411 15.00 26.13 3.33
C ILE A 411 14.46 27.03 2.20
N ARG A 412 13.26 26.75 1.68
CA ARG A 412 12.67 27.57 0.61
C ARG A 412 12.45 29.01 1.02
N VAL A 413 11.87 29.27 2.19
CA VAL A 413 11.60 30.65 2.64
C VAL A 413 12.90 31.42 2.80
N VAL A 414 13.88 30.83 3.47
CA VAL A 414 15.18 31.49 3.71
C VAL A 414 15.88 31.73 2.39
N VAL A 415 16.04 30.70 1.54
CA VAL A 415 16.78 30.85 0.28
C VAL A 415 16.07 31.79 -0.68
N LEU A 416 14.75 31.73 -0.84
CA LEU A 416 14.06 32.60 -1.79
C LEU A 416 14.00 34.04 -1.31
N TYR A 417 13.63 34.30 -0.05
CA TYR A 417 13.37 35.68 0.41
C TYR A 417 14.59 36.36 1.03
N VAL A 418 15.48 35.61 1.69
CA VAL A 418 16.68 36.20 2.32
C VAL A 418 17.84 36.26 1.34
N PHE A 419 17.92 35.35 0.37
CA PHE A 419 19.02 35.31 -0.60
C PHE A 419 18.59 35.67 -2.02
N ALA A 420 17.63 34.96 -2.62
CA ALA A 420 17.32 35.10 -4.04
C ALA A 420 16.66 36.45 -4.39
N VAL A 421 15.73 36.94 -3.56
CA VAL A 421 15.07 38.25 -3.76
C VAL A 421 16.08 39.40 -3.70
N PRO A 422 16.92 39.55 -2.65
CA PRO A 422 17.94 40.59 -2.62
C PRO A 422 18.94 40.47 -3.78
N LEU A 423 19.38 39.26 -4.11
CA LEU A 423 20.30 39.03 -5.22
C LEU A 423 19.68 39.45 -6.56
N ALA A 424 18.43 39.04 -6.84
CA ALA A 424 17.70 39.43 -8.04
C ALA A 424 17.52 40.95 -8.11
N TYR A 425 17.19 41.60 -6.99
CA TYR A 425 17.03 43.05 -6.91
C TYR A 425 18.35 43.78 -7.23
N VAL A 426 19.46 43.39 -6.59
CA VAL A 426 20.79 44.00 -6.75
C VAL A 426 21.31 43.84 -8.18
N LEU A 427 21.12 42.65 -8.78
CA LEU A 427 21.52 42.40 -10.16
C LEU A 427 20.65 43.18 -11.16
N CYS A 428 19.33 43.25 -10.90
CA CYS A 428 18.38 43.91 -11.81
C CYS A 428 18.57 45.44 -11.83
N PHE A 429 18.54 46.11 -10.66
CA PHE A 429 18.48 47.57 -10.58
C PHE A 429 19.85 48.24 -10.34
N PRO A 430 20.57 48.06 -9.21
CA PRO A 430 21.88 48.68 -8.99
C PRO A 430 22.94 48.33 -10.05
N LEU A 431 23.02 47.06 -10.47
CA LEU A 431 24.00 46.61 -11.46
C LEU A 431 23.52 46.76 -12.90
N GLY A 432 22.27 47.20 -13.12
CA GLY A 432 21.73 47.50 -14.44
C GLY A 432 21.63 46.30 -15.39
N LEU A 433 21.66 45.05 -14.89
CA LEU A 433 21.50 43.86 -15.73
C LEU A 433 20.05 43.62 -16.14
N GLY A 434 19.11 44.44 -15.63
CA GLY A 434 17.70 44.41 -15.99
C GLY A 434 17.08 43.01 -15.82
N LEU A 435 16.32 42.57 -16.84
CA LEU A 435 15.63 41.29 -16.82
C LEU A 435 16.61 40.10 -16.66
N TYR A 436 17.80 40.17 -17.24
CA TYR A 436 18.81 39.13 -17.10
C TYR A 436 19.24 38.94 -15.64
N GLY A 437 19.51 40.05 -14.93
CA GLY A 437 19.88 40.01 -13.51
C GLY A 437 18.82 39.36 -12.62
N LEU A 438 17.54 39.60 -12.93
CA LEU A 438 16.42 38.98 -12.22
C LEU A 438 16.40 37.46 -12.42
N TRP A 439 16.58 36.97 -13.66
CA TRP A 439 16.62 35.53 -13.95
C TRP A 439 17.86 34.83 -13.39
N VAL A 440 19.01 35.51 -13.30
CA VAL A 440 20.19 35.00 -12.59
C VAL A 440 19.88 34.80 -11.11
N GLY A 441 19.20 35.75 -10.46
CA GLY A 441 18.75 35.61 -9.08
C GLY A 441 17.80 34.42 -8.88
N LEU A 442 16.86 34.20 -9.82
CA LEU A 442 16.00 33.01 -9.83
C LEU A 442 16.84 31.72 -9.93
N ALA A 443 17.78 31.65 -10.88
CA ALA A 443 18.61 30.47 -11.10
C ALA A 443 19.44 30.13 -9.87
N ALA A 444 20.09 31.14 -9.26
CA ALA A 444 20.88 30.96 -8.05
C ALA A 444 20.04 30.49 -6.86
N GLY A 445 18.82 31.04 -6.68
CA GLY A 445 17.89 30.63 -5.64
C GLY A 445 17.47 29.17 -5.76
N PHE A 446 16.99 28.75 -6.93
CA PHE A 446 16.58 27.35 -7.17
C PHE A 446 17.77 26.39 -7.10
N ALA A 447 18.96 26.79 -7.57
CA ALA A 447 20.18 25.99 -7.43
C ALA A 447 20.52 25.73 -5.96
N LEU A 448 20.48 26.77 -5.11
CA LEU A 448 20.79 26.64 -3.70
C LEU A 448 19.76 25.77 -2.96
N ILE A 449 18.45 25.90 -3.27
CA ILE A 449 17.41 25.02 -2.74
C ILE A 449 17.66 23.57 -3.16
N MET A 450 17.92 23.35 -4.44
CA MET A 450 18.19 22.01 -4.98
C MET A 450 19.38 21.35 -4.27
N LEU A 451 20.49 22.07 -4.11
CA LEU A 451 21.68 21.56 -3.42
C LEU A 451 21.43 21.29 -1.93
N ALA A 452 20.73 22.19 -1.24
CA ALA A 452 20.41 22.04 0.18
C ALA A 452 19.46 20.86 0.44
N GLU A 453 18.41 20.71 -0.37
CA GLU A 453 17.48 19.58 -0.26
C GLU A 453 18.13 18.26 -0.69
N ALA A 454 18.96 18.26 -1.74
CA ALA A 454 19.74 17.09 -2.14
C ALA A 454 20.67 16.62 -1.01
N TRP A 455 21.42 17.54 -0.42
CA TRP A 455 22.29 17.25 0.72
C TRP A 455 21.49 16.65 1.89
N LEU A 456 20.33 17.23 2.21
CA LEU A 456 19.46 16.74 3.28
C LEU A 456 18.94 15.33 3.01
N VAL A 457 18.52 15.03 1.77
CA VAL A 457 18.00 13.72 1.37
C VAL A 457 19.11 12.66 1.45
N PHE A 458 20.30 12.92 0.90
CA PHE A 458 21.39 11.94 0.87
C PHE A 458 22.11 11.78 2.21
N SER A 459 22.06 12.78 3.09
CA SER A 459 22.57 12.69 4.47
C SER A 459 21.56 12.08 5.46
N SER A 460 20.33 11.80 5.03
CA SER A 460 19.29 11.29 5.91
C SER A 460 19.59 9.86 6.40
N ASN A 461 19.40 9.62 7.70
CA ASN A 461 19.40 8.27 8.24
C ASN A 461 18.06 7.59 7.93
N TRP A 462 18.01 6.84 6.84
CA TRP A 462 16.80 6.19 6.33
C TRP A 462 16.16 5.20 7.31
N ARG A 463 16.97 4.55 8.17
CA ARG A 463 16.45 3.64 9.20
C ARG A 463 15.68 4.41 10.28
N ALA A 464 16.26 5.51 10.77
CA ALA A 464 15.60 6.39 11.73
C ALA A 464 14.33 7.03 11.15
N GLU A 465 14.33 7.39 9.85
CA GLU A 465 13.13 7.93 9.20
C GLU A 465 12.01 6.89 9.06
N ALA A 466 12.34 5.62 8.79
CA ALA A 466 11.35 4.55 8.78
C ALA A 466 10.74 4.34 10.17
N GLU A 467 11.53 4.42 11.24
CA GLU A 467 11.02 4.35 12.62
C GLU A 467 10.09 5.51 12.95
N ARG A 468 10.49 6.75 12.65
CA ARG A 468 9.64 7.94 12.84
C ARG A 468 8.34 7.87 12.05
N CYS A 469 8.39 7.32 10.84
CA CYS A 469 7.21 7.06 10.01
C CYS A 469 6.24 6.11 10.72
N ILE A 470 6.73 5.01 11.27
CA ILE A 470 5.91 4.02 12.00
C ILE A 470 5.30 4.66 13.25
N GLU A 471 6.08 5.40 14.03
CA GLU A 471 5.59 6.13 15.22
C GLU A 471 4.45 7.09 14.85
N ARG A 472 4.63 7.86 13.78
CA ARG A 472 3.66 8.86 13.30
C ARG A 472 2.30 8.25 12.93
N VAL A 473 2.30 7.04 12.36
CA VAL A 473 1.07 6.33 11.96
C VAL A 473 0.47 5.52 13.12
N GLY A 474 1.15 5.50 14.27
CA GLY A 474 0.74 4.78 15.48
C GLY A 474 1.04 3.29 15.44
N GLY A 475 2.13 2.88 14.77
CA GLY A 475 2.66 1.52 14.82
C GLY A 475 3.66 1.34 15.97
N ASN A 476 3.74 0.12 16.52
CA ASN A 476 4.70 -0.19 17.59
C ASN A 476 6.14 -0.17 17.05
N LYS A 477 7.06 0.43 17.84
CA LYS A 477 8.51 0.35 17.62
C LYS A 477 8.98 -1.10 17.59
N ILE A 478 9.91 -1.41 16.70
CA ILE A 478 10.82 -2.53 16.91
C ILE A 478 11.89 -1.99 17.86
N ARG A 479 11.95 -2.46 19.11
CA ARG A 479 13.12 -2.18 19.95
C ARG A 479 14.30 -2.95 19.34
N SER A 480 15.19 -2.23 18.67
CA SER A 480 16.52 -2.71 18.31
C SER A 480 17.29 -3.04 19.60
N CYS A 481 17.87 -4.24 19.69
CA CYS A 481 18.67 -4.71 20.81
C CYS A 481 20.04 -4.02 20.96
N ALA A 482 20.35 -2.95 20.22
CA ALA A 482 21.73 -2.49 20.05
C ALA A 482 22.11 -1.14 20.67
N ASP A 483 21.18 -0.28 21.13
CA ASP A 483 21.54 1.03 21.69
C ASP A 483 20.92 1.27 23.07
N SER A 484 21.66 0.85 24.09
CA SER A 484 21.55 1.36 25.47
C SER A 484 22.82 2.15 25.78
N PRO A 485 22.75 3.44 26.16
CA PRO A 485 23.93 4.17 26.59
C PRO A 485 24.44 3.58 27.90
N LEU A 486 25.76 3.39 27.96
CA LEU A 486 26.51 3.21 29.19
C LEU A 486 26.47 4.53 29.96
N ASP A 487 25.75 4.56 31.08
CA ASP A 487 26.00 5.54 32.14
C ASP A 487 26.09 4.81 33.47
N GLU A 488 27.33 4.75 33.98
CA GLU A 488 27.62 4.55 35.39
C GLU A 488 27.24 5.82 36.15
N THR A 489 26.42 5.71 37.20
CA THR A 489 26.83 6.00 38.59
C THR A 489 25.61 5.94 39.51
N SER A 490 25.82 5.23 40.62
CA SER A 490 25.14 5.32 41.92
C SER A 490 23.76 5.98 41.97
N ASP A 491 22.72 5.19 42.24
CA ASP A 491 22.03 5.32 43.53
C ASP A 491 21.17 4.11 43.87
N SER A 492 21.21 3.82 45.17
CA SER A 492 20.54 2.75 45.88
C SER A 492 19.02 2.86 45.87
N GLU A 493 18.38 1.69 46.02
CA GLU A 493 17.01 1.50 46.53
C GLU A 493 15.83 1.85 45.60
N LYS A 494 15.35 0.80 44.92
CA LYS A 494 14.00 0.23 44.96
C LYS A 494 13.71 -0.38 43.60
N SER A 495 13.91 -1.69 43.47
CA SER A 495 13.30 -2.44 42.37
C SER A 495 11.79 -2.47 42.61
N GLY A 496 11.10 -1.46 42.10
CA GLY A 496 9.69 -1.56 41.77
C GLY A 496 9.55 -2.64 40.71
N GLN A 497 9.41 -3.90 41.14
CA GLN A 497 8.85 -4.93 40.30
C GLN A 497 7.43 -4.46 39.97
N VAL A 498 7.24 -3.96 38.76
CA VAL A 498 5.91 -3.92 38.17
C VAL A 498 5.52 -5.37 37.96
N THR A 499 4.84 -5.94 38.95
CA THR A 499 4.25 -7.28 38.85
C THR A 499 3.14 -7.16 37.82
N PHE A 500 3.46 -7.39 36.54
CA PHE A 500 2.42 -7.62 35.55
C PHE A 500 1.63 -8.85 35.99
N ALA A 501 0.30 -8.78 35.92
CA ALA A 501 -0.50 -9.99 36.03
C ALA A 501 0.04 -11.01 35.02
N MET A 502 0.24 -12.25 35.46
CA MET A 502 0.84 -13.34 34.67
C MET A 502 0.27 -13.44 33.24
N GLN A 503 -1.05 -13.26 33.11
CA GLN A 503 -1.80 -13.24 31.86
C GLN A 503 -1.44 -12.07 30.92
N THR A 504 -1.05 -10.92 31.48
CA THR A 504 -0.58 -9.77 30.70
C THR A 504 0.81 -10.02 30.16
N PHE A 505 1.70 -10.63 30.96
CA PHE A 505 3.04 -11.00 30.50
C PHE A 505 3.00 -12.11 29.43
N GLU A 506 2.14 -13.11 29.60
CA GLU A 506 1.88 -14.17 28.61
C GLU A 506 1.46 -13.59 27.24
N ARG A 507 0.60 -12.56 27.22
CA ARG A 507 0.13 -11.94 25.97
C ARG A 507 1.17 -11.03 25.31
N ILE A 508 2.02 -10.38 26.09
CA ILE A 508 3.02 -9.42 25.57
C ILE A 508 4.28 -10.18 25.11
N HIS A 509 4.68 -11.24 25.84
CA HIS A 509 5.88 -12.03 25.59
C HIS A 509 5.61 -13.55 25.68
N PRO A 510 4.81 -14.13 24.76
CA PRO A 510 4.40 -15.54 24.84
C PRO A 510 5.57 -16.53 24.79
N VAL A 511 6.55 -16.27 23.92
CA VAL A 511 7.76 -17.11 23.76
C VAL A 511 8.63 -17.07 25.03
N GLU A 512 8.88 -15.89 25.58
CA GLU A 512 9.71 -15.75 26.79
C GLU A 512 9.00 -16.31 28.02
N PHE A 513 7.68 -16.16 28.09
CA PHE A 513 6.85 -16.77 29.12
C PHE A 513 6.98 -18.29 29.12
N GLN A 514 6.79 -18.95 27.98
CA GLN A 514 6.94 -20.41 27.91
C GLN A 514 8.38 -20.87 28.15
N ARG A 515 9.38 -20.16 27.64
CA ARG A 515 10.80 -20.47 27.89
C ARG A 515 11.14 -20.48 29.38
N ARG A 516 10.51 -19.62 30.20
CA ARG A 516 10.72 -19.61 31.65
C ARG A 516 10.21 -20.88 32.34
N PHE A 517 9.09 -21.44 31.90
CA PHE A 517 8.58 -22.73 32.40
C PHE A 517 9.49 -23.88 32.00
N LEU A 518 9.89 -23.93 30.73
CA LEU A 518 10.78 -24.98 30.21
C LEU A 518 12.14 -24.97 30.91
N THR A 519 12.68 -23.79 31.24
CA THR A 519 13.94 -23.65 32.00
C THR A 519 13.81 -24.16 33.44
N GLN A 520 12.59 -24.23 33.97
CA GLN A 520 12.29 -24.77 35.31
C GLN A 520 11.84 -26.25 35.25
N ASP A 521 12.05 -26.93 34.11
CA ASP A 521 11.61 -28.31 33.86
C ASP A 521 10.10 -28.54 34.08
N THR A 522 9.29 -27.50 33.86
CA THR A 522 7.83 -27.57 33.98
C THR A 522 7.18 -27.14 32.67
N ARG A 523 6.06 -27.77 32.28
CA ARG A 523 5.25 -27.27 31.15
C ARG A 523 4.21 -26.31 31.68
N HIS A 524 3.88 -25.29 30.89
CA HIS A 524 2.78 -24.38 31.19
C HIS A 524 1.44 -25.13 31.40
N SER A 525 1.24 -26.22 30.66
CA SER A 525 0.06 -27.09 30.79
C SER A 525 0.06 -27.99 32.05
N GLY A 526 1.14 -28.01 32.83
CA GLY A 526 1.32 -28.91 33.98
C GLY A 526 1.62 -30.36 33.63
N ARG A 527 1.70 -30.70 32.34
CA ARG A 527 2.04 -32.04 31.83
C ARG A 527 3.53 -32.35 31.94
N ALA A 528 3.88 -33.63 32.00
CA ALA A 528 5.28 -34.05 31.82
C ALA A 528 5.74 -33.89 30.35
N PHE A 529 7.06 -33.90 30.13
CA PHE A 529 7.64 -33.76 28.79
C PHE A 529 7.27 -34.89 27.83
N THR A 530 7.00 -36.10 28.34
CA THR A 530 6.65 -37.28 27.52
C THR A 530 5.15 -37.60 27.53
N GLU A 531 4.33 -36.74 28.12
CA GLU A 531 2.90 -36.99 28.34
C GLU A 531 2.04 -36.42 27.19
N PHE A 532 1.23 -37.29 26.58
CA PHE A 532 0.31 -36.96 25.49
C PHE A 532 -1.09 -36.58 26.01
N ARG A 533 -1.81 -35.70 25.32
CA ARG A 533 -3.24 -35.45 25.58
C ARG A 533 -4.06 -36.70 25.26
N LEU A 534 -5.03 -37.07 26.09
CA LEU A 534 -5.96 -38.16 25.77
C LEU A 534 -6.85 -37.75 24.58
N PRO A 535 -6.95 -38.53 23.49
CA PRO A 535 -7.84 -38.21 22.37
C PRO A 535 -9.27 -38.63 22.70
N HIS A 536 -10.24 -37.80 22.34
CA HIS A 536 -11.66 -38.15 22.39
C HIS A 536 -12.17 -38.24 20.95
N ILE A 537 -12.59 -39.44 20.54
CA ILE A 537 -12.97 -39.74 19.16
C ILE A 537 -14.47 -40.04 19.13
N VAL A 538 -15.19 -39.43 18.18
CA VAL A 538 -16.61 -39.68 17.95
C VAL A 538 -16.80 -40.04 16.49
N LYS A 539 -17.21 -41.28 16.22
CA LYS A 539 -17.56 -41.77 14.87
C LYS A 539 -18.98 -41.34 14.51
N GLY A 540 -19.27 -41.13 13.23
CA GLY A 540 -20.60 -40.74 12.75
C GLY A 540 -21.01 -39.30 13.10
N SER A 541 -20.07 -38.37 13.19
CA SER A 541 -20.35 -36.97 13.59
C SER A 541 -21.09 -36.13 12.54
N VAL A 542 -21.01 -36.49 11.25
CA VAL A 542 -21.61 -35.74 10.14
C VAL A 542 -22.60 -36.64 9.41
N SER A 543 -23.89 -36.34 9.49
CA SER A 543 -24.96 -37.16 8.91
C SER A 543 -25.03 -37.15 7.38
N THR A 544 -24.42 -36.15 6.73
CA THR A 544 -24.43 -36.00 5.26
C THR A 544 -23.27 -36.72 4.57
N ALA A 545 -22.30 -37.24 5.31
CA ALA A 545 -21.15 -37.96 4.78
C ALA A 545 -21.36 -39.48 4.89
N GLN A 546 -20.77 -40.26 3.97
CA GLN A 546 -20.85 -41.73 3.99
C GLN A 546 -20.00 -42.36 5.10
N GLY A 547 -18.99 -41.65 5.58
CA GLY A 547 -18.23 -41.96 6.79
C GLY A 547 -17.74 -40.67 7.42
N SER A 548 -17.79 -40.56 8.74
CA SER A 548 -17.32 -39.34 9.41
C SER A 548 -16.78 -39.59 10.80
N ALA A 549 -15.87 -38.73 11.24
CA ALA A 549 -15.40 -38.75 12.61
C ALA A 549 -14.96 -37.35 13.07
N THR A 550 -15.15 -37.09 14.37
CA THR A 550 -14.62 -35.90 15.04
C THR A 550 -13.63 -36.35 16.10
N VAL A 551 -12.42 -35.79 16.04
CA VAL A 551 -11.34 -36.05 17.01
C VAL A 551 -11.03 -34.78 17.76
N ARG A 552 -11.04 -34.86 19.09
CA ARG A 552 -10.63 -33.79 19.99
C ARG A 552 -9.38 -34.20 20.75
N LEU A 553 -8.29 -33.48 20.53
CA LEU A 553 -7.03 -33.61 21.24
C LEU A 553 -6.80 -32.33 22.05
N GLY A 554 -7.25 -32.32 23.32
CA GLY A 554 -7.30 -31.10 24.13
C GLY A 554 -8.25 -30.05 23.54
N ASN A 555 -7.71 -28.92 23.05
CA ASN A 555 -8.48 -27.93 22.32
C ASN A 555 -8.36 -28.06 20.79
N THR A 556 -7.46 -28.90 20.28
CA THR A 556 -7.38 -29.17 18.84
C THR A 556 -8.56 -30.05 18.44
N ILE A 557 -9.40 -29.56 17.53
CA ILE A 557 -10.60 -30.27 17.05
C ILE A 557 -10.50 -30.42 15.54
N MET A 558 -10.48 -31.68 15.09
CA MET A 558 -10.47 -32.07 13.68
C MET A 558 -11.75 -32.83 13.35
N VAL A 559 -12.38 -32.49 12.23
CA VAL A 559 -13.54 -33.21 11.70
C VAL A 559 -13.16 -33.76 10.34
N CYS A 560 -13.34 -35.06 10.13
CA CYS A 560 -13.16 -35.72 8.85
C CYS A 560 -14.51 -36.19 8.31
N GLY A 561 -14.81 -35.86 7.06
CA GLY A 561 -15.93 -36.38 6.31
C GLY A 561 -15.45 -37.07 5.04
N ILE A 562 -15.91 -38.29 4.81
CA ILE A 562 -15.61 -39.06 3.60
C ILE A 562 -16.82 -39.03 2.69
N LYS A 563 -16.60 -38.52 1.48
CA LYS A 563 -17.56 -38.57 0.39
C LYS A 563 -17.14 -39.64 -0.60
N ALA A 564 -18.08 -40.49 -0.99
CA ALA A 564 -17.84 -41.55 -1.98
C ALA A 564 -18.55 -41.22 -3.30
N GLU A 565 -17.80 -41.29 -4.40
CA GLU A 565 -18.31 -41.12 -5.76
C GLU A 565 -17.81 -42.27 -6.64
N VAL A 566 -18.54 -42.58 -7.70
CA VAL A 566 -18.18 -43.65 -8.63
C VAL A 566 -17.48 -43.05 -9.85
N CYS A 567 -16.35 -43.61 -10.26
CA CYS A 567 -15.50 -43.10 -11.34
C CYS A 567 -14.91 -44.24 -12.18
N GLU A 568 -14.41 -43.89 -13.37
CA GLU A 568 -13.63 -44.82 -14.20
C GLU A 568 -12.20 -44.98 -13.65
N PRO A 569 -11.62 -46.19 -13.64
CA PRO A 569 -10.27 -46.42 -13.15
C PRO A 569 -9.18 -45.86 -14.07
N ASP A 570 -7.96 -45.71 -13.55
CA ASP A 570 -6.81 -45.28 -14.35
C ASP A 570 -6.38 -46.41 -15.30
N VAL A 571 -5.96 -46.05 -16.51
CA VAL A 571 -5.53 -46.97 -17.58
C VAL A 571 -4.36 -47.85 -17.13
N ASN A 572 -3.55 -47.36 -16.18
CA ASN A 572 -2.39 -48.08 -15.65
C ASN A 572 -2.71 -49.02 -14.48
N ARG A 573 -3.86 -48.85 -13.81
CA ARG A 573 -4.26 -49.60 -12.60
C ARG A 573 -5.78 -49.86 -12.60
N PRO A 574 -6.26 -50.79 -13.44
CA PRO A 574 -7.70 -50.97 -13.66
C PRO A 574 -8.46 -51.60 -12.49
N THR A 575 -7.73 -52.18 -11.53
CA THR A 575 -8.28 -52.87 -10.35
C THR A 575 -8.25 -52.02 -9.07
N HIS A 576 -7.76 -50.77 -9.11
CA HIS A 576 -7.58 -49.95 -7.92
C HIS A 576 -8.54 -48.75 -7.92
N GLY A 577 -9.18 -48.49 -6.78
CA GLY A 577 -9.94 -47.26 -6.54
C GLY A 577 -9.07 -46.06 -6.16
N TYR A 578 -9.71 -44.90 -6.00
CA TYR A 578 -9.03 -43.66 -5.60
C TYR A 578 -9.35 -43.30 -4.16
N LEU A 579 -8.34 -42.82 -3.42
CA LEU A 579 -8.52 -42.22 -2.11
C LEU A 579 -7.76 -40.90 -2.06
N THR A 580 -8.47 -39.78 -2.05
CA THR A 580 -7.88 -38.44 -1.94
C THR A 580 -8.13 -37.88 -0.56
N THR A 581 -7.12 -37.26 0.06
CA THR A 581 -7.25 -36.64 1.38
C THR A 581 -6.89 -35.17 1.29
N ASN A 582 -7.74 -34.31 1.84
CA ASN A 582 -7.54 -32.86 1.81
C ASN A 582 -7.68 -32.29 3.22
N VAL A 583 -6.65 -31.61 3.71
CA VAL A 583 -6.63 -30.95 5.02
C VAL A 583 -6.86 -29.46 4.83
N GLU A 584 -7.90 -28.94 5.48
CA GLU A 584 -8.22 -27.53 5.48
C GLU A 584 -7.90 -26.89 6.83
N LEU A 585 -6.86 -26.04 6.84
CA LEU A 585 -6.51 -25.17 7.95
C LEU A 585 -7.05 -23.77 7.68
N SER A 586 -8.31 -23.55 8.03
CA SER A 586 -9.00 -22.28 7.76
C SER A 586 -8.71 -21.21 8.84
N PRO A 587 -8.93 -19.91 8.56
CA PRO A 587 -8.80 -18.85 9.57
C PRO A 587 -9.75 -18.99 10.77
N MET A 588 -10.77 -19.86 10.67
CA MET A 588 -11.69 -20.14 11.77
C MET A 588 -11.01 -20.93 12.89
N CYS A 589 -9.99 -21.74 12.59
CA CYS A 589 -9.35 -22.59 13.58
C CYS A 589 -8.23 -21.89 14.37
N SER A 590 -7.51 -20.97 13.73
CA SER A 590 -6.52 -20.09 14.37
C SER A 590 -6.25 -18.87 13.51
N ALA A 591 -5.95 -17.74 14.15
CA ALA A 591 -5.55 -16.51 13.49
C ALA A 591 -4.21 -16.62 12.72
N ARG A 592 -3.48 -17.74 12.90
CA ARG A 592 -2.26 -18.07 12.15
C ARG A 592 -2.54 -18.29 10.66
N PHE A 593 -3.71 -18.82 10.32
CA PHE A 593 -4.06 -19.16 8.94
C PHE A 593 -4.77 -18.01 8.23
N ARG A 594 -4.40 -17.77 6.96
CA ARG A 594 -4.96 -16.67 6.16
C ARG A 594 -6.07 -17.18 5.23
N PRO A 595 -7.13 -16.39 5.00
CA PRO A 595 -8.16 -16.76 4.03
C PRO A 595 -7.58 -16.75 2.62
N GLY A 596 -7.81 -17.80 1.84
CA GLY A 596 -7.30 -17.93 0.48
C GLY A 596 -6.94 -19.36 0.12
N ALA A 597 -5.89 -19.53 -0.69
CA ALA A 597 -5.34 -20.84 -1.03
C ALA A 597 -4.88 -21.60 0.24
N PRO A 598 -4.94 -22.93 0.26
CA PRO A 598 -4.50 -23.73 1.40
C PRO A 598 -3.04 -23.40 1.74
N SER A 599 -2.76 -23.26 3.04
CA SER A 599 -1.40 -22.97 3.53
C SER A 599 -0.43 -24.09 3.13
N GLU A 600 0.86 -23.79 3.05
CA GLU A 600 1.89 -24.80 2.80
C GLU A 600 1.81 -25.93 3.82
N GLU A 601 1.59 -25.62 5.10
CA GLU A 601 1.38 -26.61 6.16
C GLU A 601 0.18 -27.53 5.87
N ALA A 602 -0.93 -26.98 5.37
CA ALA A 602 -2.11 -27.76 5.00
C ALA A 602 -1.86 -28.65 3.78
N GLN A 603 -1.15 -28.14 2.77
CA GLN A 603 -0.79 -28.91 1.57
C GLN A 603 0.16 -30.06 1.90
N VAL A 604 1.21 -29.79 2.70
CA VAL A 604 2.16 -30.80 3.14
C VAL A 604 1.48 -31.85 4.02
N ALA A 605 0.58 -31.43 4.92
CA ALA A 605 -0.20 -32.37 5.73
C ALA A 605 -1.14 -33.23 4.87
N SER A 606 -1.80 -32.63 3.87
CA SER A 606 -2.70 -33.36 2.95
C SER A 606 -1.97 -34.44 2.18
N GLU A 607 -0.82 -34.09 1.57
CA GLU A 607 -0.01 -35.04 0.80
C GLU A 607 0.60 -36.13 1.70
N HIS A 608 1.04 -35.77 2.91
CA HIS A 608 1.62 -36.75 3.84
C HIS A 608 0.57 -37.73 4.35
N ILE A 609 -0.61 -37.25 4.73
CA ILE A 609 -1.73 -38.10 5.17
C ILE A 609 -2.21 -38.97 4.01
N HIS A 610 -2.28 -38.44 2.79
CA HIS A 610 -2.62 -39.22 1.60
C HIS A 610 -1.69 -40.43 1.43
N ARG A 611 -0.36 -40.23 1.54
CA ARG A 611 0.63 -41.31 1.45
C ARG A 611 0.53 -42.32 2.59
N LEU A 612 0.28 -41.85 3.81
CA LEU A 612 0.11 -42.74 4.96
C LEU A 612 -1.12 -43.65 4.79
N VAL A 613 -2.26 -43.04 4.48
CA VAL A 613 -3.53 -43.78 4.43
C VAL A 613 -3.60 -44.67 3.19
N SER A 614 -3.09 -44.22 2.04
CA SER A 614 -3.01 -45.07 0.83
C SER A 614 -2.12 -46.29 0.99
N SER A 615 -1.15 -46.27 1.93
CA SER A 615 -0.31 -47.43 2.25
C SER A 615 -0.97 -48.44 3.20
N SER A 616 -2.09 -48.07 3.83
CA SER A 616 -2.75 -48.86 4.88
C SER A 616 -4.14 -49.35 4.51
N VAL A 617 -4.67 -48.89 3.38
CA VAL A 617 -6.00 -49.24 2.88
C VAL A 617 -5.84 -50.02 1.58
N ASP A 618 -6.47 -51.18 1.50
CA ASP A 618 -6.49 -51.98 0.27
C ASP A 618 -7.39 -51.31 -0.79
N LEU A 619 -6.77 -50.61 -1.73
CA LEU A 619 -7.43 -49.93 -2.84
C LEU A 619 -8.07 -50.90 -3.85
N SER A 620 -7.75 -52.19 -3.81
CA SER A 620 -8.37 -53.19 -4.69
C SER A 620 -9.81 -53.53 -4.26
N SER A 621 -10.09 -53.44 -2.96
CA SER A 621 -11.44 -53.61 -2.38
C SER A 621 -12.46 -52.55 -2.85
N LEU A 622 -11.98 -51.45 -3.45
CA LEU A 622 -12.78 -50.35 -3.98
C LEU A 622 -13.22 -50.57 -5.45
N CYS A 623 -12.80 -51.66 -6.08
CA CYS A 623 -13.19 -52.00 -7.44
C CYS A 623 -14.58 -52.64 -7.47
N ILE A 624 -15.49 -52.10 -8.29
CA ILE A 624 -16.85 -52.65 -8.48
C ILE A 624 -16.84 -53.62 -9.67
N GLU A 625 -16.36 -53.15 -10.82
CA GLU A 625 -16.20 -53.95 -12.04
C GLU A 625 -14.88 -53.57 -12.72
N GLU A 626 -14.01 -54.56 -12.94
CA GLU A 626 -12.68 -54.37 -13.52
C GLU A 626 -12.77 -53.61 -14.87
N ASP A 627 -11.86 -52.65 -15.08
CA ASP A 627 -11.77 -51.82 -16.30
C ASP A 627 -13.00 -50.93 -16.60
N LYS A 628 -14.01 -50.89 -15.74
CA LYS A 628 -15.20 -50.04 -15.96
C LYS A 628 -15.49 -49.08 -14.81
N VAL A 629 -15.56 -49.58 -13.58
CA VAL A 629 -16.14 -48.80 -12.48
C VAL A 629 -15.42 -49.07 -11.16
N VAL A 630 -14.90 -48.00 -10.54
CA VAL A 630 -14.26 -48.02 -9.22
C VAL A 630 -14.80 -46.91 -8.31
N TRP A 631 -14.65 -47.10 -7.00
CA TRP A 631 -14.94 -46.06 -6.03
C TRP A 631 -13.82 -45.02 -5.96
N SER A 632 -14.21 -43.75 -5.91
CA SER A 632 -13.39 -42.59 -5.58
C SER A 632 -13.84 -42.02 -4.24
N LEU A 633 -12.99 -42.18 -3.23
CA LEU A 633 -13.19 -41.66 -1.89
C LEU A 633 -12.46 -40.32 -1.74
N ALA A 634 -13.17 -39.29 -1.33
CA ALA A 634 -12.62 -37.98 -0.97
C ALA A 634 -12.80 -37.77 0.54
N ALA A 635 -11.69 -37.73 1.28
CA ALA A 635 -11.66 -37.47 2.71
C ALA A 635 -11.29 -36.00 2.95
N ASP A 636 -12.27 -35.19 3.30
CA ASP A 636 -12.10 -33.78 3.66
C ASP A 636 -11.94 -33.65 5.18
N ILE A 637 -10.79 -33.13 5.60
CA ILE A 637 -10.38 -32.99 7.00
C ILE A 637 -10.34 -31.50 7.32
N VAL A 638 -11.29 -31.02 8.12
CA VAL A 638 -11.42 -29.61 8.48
C VAL A 638 -11.02 -29.40 9.93
N CYS A 639 -10.08 -28.48 10.17
CA CYS A 639 -9.75 -28.04 11.52
C CYS A 639 -10.75 -27.00 12.01
N LEU A 640 -11.39 -27.24 13.15
CA LEU A 640 -12.32 -26.29 13.79
C LEU A 640 -11.64 -25.39 14.82
N LYS A 641 -10.64 -25.92 15.53
CA LYS A 641 -9.83 -25.18 16.50
C LYS A 641 -8.43 -25.78 16.52
N TYR A 642 -7.41 -24.94 16.40
CA TYR A 642 -6.02 -25.35 16.34
C TYR A 642 -5.31 -24.98 17.65
N ASP A 643 -4.79 -25.97 18.37
CA ASP A 643 -4.04 -25.83 19.63
C ASP A 643 -2.82 -26.79 19.64
N GLY A 644 -2.11 -26.84 18.51
CA GLY A 644 -0.95 -27.69 18.30
C GLY A 644 -1.26 -29.17 18.00
N ASN A 645 -0.28 -29.86 17.42
CA ASN A 645 -0.34 -31.28 17.03
C ASN A 645 -1.55 -31.67 16.14
N ALA A 646 -1.76 -30.88 15.09
CA ALA A 646 -2.87 -31.07 14.15
C ALA A 646 -2.77 -32.36 13.32
N ILE A 647 -1.57 -32.85 13.04
CA ILE A 647 -1.35 -34.00 12.14
C ILE A 647 -1.78 -35.30 12.81
N ASP A 648 -1.43 -35.51 14.09
CA ASP A 648 -1.87 -36.69 14.83
C ASP A 648 -3.41 -36.74 14.91
N ALA A 649 -4.04 -35.59 15.19
CA ALA A 649 -5.50 -35.47 15.22
C ALA A 649 -6.15 -35.75 13.86
N ALA A 650 -5.54 -35.29 12.76
CA ALA A 650 -6.03 -35.52 11.40
C ALA A 650 -5.92 -36.99 11.00
N VAL A 651 -4.79 -37.66 11.29
CA VAL A 651 -4.61 -39.10 11.01
C VAL A 651 -5.63 -39.93 11.80
N MET A 652 -5.81 -39.66 13.09
CA MET A 652 -6.83 -40.34 13.90
C MET A 652 -8.25 -40.10 13.36
N ALA A 653 -8.55 -38.90 12.86
CA ALA A 653 -9.87 -38.58 12.31
C ALA A 653 -10.15 -39.33 11.01
N VAL A 654 -9.15 -39.48 10.13
CA VAL A 654 -9.30 -40.24 8.88
C VAL A 654 -9.48 -41.73 9.17
N VAL A 655 -8.68 -42.31 10.06
CA VAL A 655 -8.80 -43.73 10.44
C VAL A 655 -10.19 -44.01 11.03
N ALA A 656 -10.65 -43.16 11.94
CA ALA A 656 -11.98 -43.32 12.54
C ALA A 656 -13.12 -43.11 11.52
N ALA A 657 -12.96 -42.20 10.57
CA ALA A 657 -13.95 -41.96 9.51
C ALA A 657 -14.01 -43.12 8.50
N LEU A 658 -12.87 -43.77 8.21
CA LEU A 658 -12.79 -44.97 7.39
C LEU A 658 -13.46 -46.17 8.07
N GLU A 659 -13.36 -46.30 9.39
CA GLU A 659 -14.06 -47.36 10.15
C GLU A 659 -15.58 -47.17 10.16
N ASP A 660 -16.07 -45.92 10.09
CA ASP A 660 -17.50 -45.59 10.03
C ASP A 660 -18.08 -45.66 8.61
N LEU A 661 -17.23 -45.78 7.58
CA LEU A 661 -17.62 -45.70 6.18
C LEU A 661 -18.60 -46.80 5.77
N LYS A 662 -19.75 -46.40 5.22
CA LYS A 662 -20.77 -47.30 4.69
C LYS A 662 -21.04 -46.97 3.23
N LEU A 663 -20.68 -47.88 2.33
CA LEU A 663 -20.90 -47.75 0.90
C LEU A 663 -22.16 -48.53 0.47
N PRO A 664 -23.05 -47.94 -0.35
CA PRO A 664 -24.19 -48.65 -0.90
C PRO A 664 -23.77 -49.65 -2.00
N SER A 665 -24.55 -50.71 -2.19
CA SER A 665 -24.34 -51.64 -3.31
C SER A 665 -24.65 -50.95 -4.64
N VAL A 666 -23.72 -51.04 -5.59
CA VAL A 666 -23.85 -50.43 -6.91
C VAL A 666 -24.12 -51.52 -7.95
N MET A 667 -25.20 -51.36 -8.75
CA MET A 667 -25.47 -52.21 -9.91
C MET A 667 -25.24 -51.42 -11.20
N VAL A 668 -24.43 -51.98 -12.10
CA VAL A 668 -24.13 -51.39 -13.41
C VAL A 668 -25.04 -52.02 -14.45
N ASP A 669 -25.89 -51.23 -15.10
CA ASP A 669 -26.75 -51.73 -16.19
C ASP A 669 -25.92 -51.94 -17.48
N PRO A 670 -25.78 -53.18 -17.99
CA PRO A 670 -24.85 -53.51 -19.06
C PRO A 670 -25.22 -52.94 -20.44
N ALA A 671 -26.40 -52.35 -20.59
CA ALA A 671 -26.91 -51.80 -21.86
C ALA A 671 -26.85 -50.27 -21.98
N THR A 672 -26.78 -49.53 -20.86
CA THR A 672 -26.88 -48.06 -20.84
C THR A 672 -25.67 -47.39 -20.18
N GLY A 673 -24.81 -48.14 -19.48
CA GLY A 673 -23.67 -47.59 -18.72
C GLY A 673 -24.09 -46.74 -17.51
N ILE A 674 -25.38 -46.75 -17.15
CA ILE A 674 -25.90 -45.99 -16.02
C ILE A 674 -25.63 -46.80 -14.74
N VAL A 675 -24.96 -46.15 -13.80
CA VAL A 675 -24.65 -46.68 -12.48
C VAL A 675 -25.82 -46.36 -11.54
N ASN A 676 -26.62 -47.36 -11.18
CA ASN A 676 -27.72 -47.20 -10.23
C ASN A 676 -27.26 -47.66 -8.84
N ALA A 677 -27.11 -46.70 -7.93
CA ALA A 677 -26.87 -46.95 -6.51
C ALA A 677 -28.20 -46.94 -5.76
N ASP A 678 -28.59 -48.06 -5.16
CA ASP A 678 -29.82 -48.13 -4.36
C ASP A 678 -29.51 -47.70 -2.91
N PRO A 679 -30.07 -46.57 -2.42
CA PRO A 679 -29.83 -46.11 -1.05
C PRO A 679 -30.50 -47.01 0.01
N ALA A 680 -31.41 -47.90 -0.37
CA ALA A 680 -32.08 -48.83 0.56
C ALA A 680 -31.21 -50.05 0.94
N THR A 681 -30.19 -50.39 0.15
CA THR A 681 -29.21 -51.46 0.39
C THR A 681 -27.85 -50.92 0.86
N ALA A 682 -27.87 -49.87 1.69
CA ALA A 682 -26.69 -49.39 2.42
C ALA A 682 -26.26 -50.42 3.50
N GLY A 683 -25.71 -51.55 3.05
CA GLY A 683 -25.03 -52.55 3.86
C GLY A 683 -23.53 -52.33 3.84
N SER A 684 -22.86 -52.52 4.97
CA SER A 684 -21.44 -52.24 5.14
C SER A 684 -20.57 -53.06 4.19
N LEU A 685 -20.10 -52.47 3.09
CA LEU A 685 -18.82 -52.89 2.53
C LEU A 685 -17.75 -52.38 3.51
N GLN A 686 -17.36 -53.22 4.47
CA GLN A 686 -16.22 -52.91 5.33
C GLN A 686 -14.98 -52.97 4.45
N LEU A 687 -14.40 -51.80 4.15
CA LEU A 687 -13.08 -51.76 3.53
C LEU A 687 -12.12 -52.57 4.41
N GLY A 688 -11.29 -53.39 3.77
CA GLY A 688 -10.16 -54.04 4.43
C GLY A 688 -9.15 -52.97 4.82
N ILE A 689 -9.24 -52.46 6.04
CA ILE A 689 -8.15 -51.69 6.64
C ILE A 689 -7.10 -52.72 7.04
N ASP A 690 -6.02 -52.81 6.27
CA ASP A 690 -4.96 -53.82 6.47
C ASP A 690 -4.28 -53.65 7.84
N SER A 691 -4.20 -52.41 8.32
CA SER A 691 -3.35 -52.04 9.46
C SER A 691 -3.81 -50.69 10.05
N ARG A 692 -4.11 -50.60 11.36
CA ARG A 692 -4.56 -49.35 12.01
C ARG A 692 -3.36 -48.45 12.26
N LEU A 693 -3.47 -47.17 11.90
CA LEU A 693 -2.38 -46.20 12.05
C LEU A 693 -2.45 -45.46 13.39
N PHE A 694 -1.36 -45.50 14.15
CA PHE A 694 -1.22 -44.83 15.44
C PHE A 694 -0.11 -43.77 15.38
N PRO A 695 -0.47 -42.47 15.24
CA PRO A 695 0.50 -41.40 15.15
C PRO A 695 0.99 -40.94 16.53
N ALA A 696 2.28 -40.59 16.62
CA ALA A 696 2.87 -39.93 17.78
C ALA A 696 3.91 -38.89 17.33
N THR A 697 3.61 -37.60 17.56
CA THR A 697 4.50 -36.49 17.26
C THR A 697 5.30 -36.02 18.48
N PHE A 698 6.61 -35.86 18.28
CA PHE A 698 7.57 -35.31 19.24
C PHE A 698 8.20 -34.03 18.67
N SER A 699 8.31 -32.98 19.48
CA SER A 699 8.86 -31.68 19.09
C SER A 699 10.08 -31.33 19.93
N LEU A 700 11.15 -30.89 19.26
CA LEU A 700 12.36 -30.35 19.88
C LEU A 700 12.21 -28.83 19.99
N VAL A 701 12.08 -28.35 21.21
CA VAL A 701 11.88 -26.93 21.55
C VAL A 701 13.22 -26.32 21.99
N ASP A 702 13.57 -25.16 21.42
CA ASP A 702 14.83 -24.45 21.71
C ASP A 702 16.11 -25.33 21.58
N ASP A 703 16.11 -26.33 20.69
CA ASP A 703 17.20 -27.31 20.48
C ASP A 703 17.65 -28.07 21.74
N ARG A 704 16.86 -28.03 22.83
CA ARG A 704 17.23 -28.61 24.13
C ARG A 704 16.16 -29.49 24.73
N PHE A 705 14.90 -29.10 24.63
CA PHE A 705 13.80 -29.78 25.31
C PHE A 705 13.00 -30.62 24.32
N LEU A 706 12.94 -31.94 24.55
CA LEU A 706 12.09 -32.85 23.79
C LEU A 706 10.71 -32.93 24.44
N VAL A 707 9.68 -32.53 23.72
CA VAL A 707 8.30 -32.48 24.20
C VAL A 707 7.41 -33.36 23.32
N ALA A 708 6.64 -34.26 23.93
CA ALA A 708 5.58 -35.00 23.28
C ALA A 708 4.31 -34.14 23.18
N ASP A 709 3.66 -34.15 22.01
CA ASP A 709 2.37 -33.49 21.78
C ASP A 709 2.39 -31.99 22.19
N ALA A 710 3.12 -31.21 21.40
CA ALA A 710 3.30 -29.78 21.59
C ALA A 710 1.98 -29.01 21.44
N ASP A 711 1.75 -28.02 22.31
CA ASP A 711 0.68 -27.04 22.15
C ASP A 711 1.04 -25.95 21.10
N ASP A 712 0.08 -25.09 20.73
CA ASP A 712 0.28 -24.08 19.67
C ASP A 712 1.49 -23.15 19.93
N ALA A 713 1.75 -22.85 21.20
CA ALA A 713 2.85 -21.97 21.58
C ALA A 713 4.19 -22.72 21.67
N GLU A 714 4.21 -23.98 22.12
CA GLU A 714 5.38 -24.86 22.06
C GLU A 714 5.77 -25.16 20.59
N GLU A 715 4.79 -25.36 19.70
CA GLU A 715 5.00 -25.60 18.27
C GLU A 715 5.65 -24.39 17.57
N GLN A 716 5.36 -23.16 18.01
CA GLN A 716 6.01 -21.94 17.50
C GLN A 716 7.49 -21.83 17.88
N MET A 717 7.92 -22.48 18.96
CA MET A 717 9.31 -22.49 19.42
C MET A 717 10.07 -23.75 18.99
N THR A 718 9.43 -24.62 18.22
CA THR A 718 9.98 -25.91 17.81
C THR A 718 10.97 -25.73 16.65
N THR A 719 12.18 -26.29 16.80
CA THR A 719 13.23 -26.27 15.76
C THR A 719 13.20 -27.51 14.88
N ALA A 720 12.76 -28.65 15.42
CA ALA A 720 12.48 -29.88 14.69
C ALA A 720 11.33 -30.66 15.31
N SER A 721 10.54 -31.35 14.48
CA SER A 721 9.56 -32.33 14.95
C SER A 721 9.77 -33.69 14.28
N LEU A 722 9.43 -34.75 15.00
CA LEU A 722 9.53 -36.14 14.58
C LEU A 722 8.16 -36.79 14.77
N LEU A 723 7.50 -37.14 13.67
CA LEU A 723 6.30 -37.96 13.65
C LEU A 723 6.71 -39.43 13.50
N VAL A 724 6.24 -40.28 14.41
CA VAL A 724 6.38 -41.74 14.31
C VAL A 724 4.99 -42.33 14.18
N VAL A 725 4.75 -43.10 13.13
CA VAL A 725 3.48 -43.80 12.92
C VAL A 725 3.72 -45.30 13.06
N LEU A 726 2.98 -45.91 13.98
CA LEU A 726 3.03 -47.34 14.25
C LEU A 726 1.76 -48.03 13.75
N ASP A 727 1.88 -49.30 13.42
CA ASP A 727 0.76 -50.20 13.14
C ASP A 727 0.26 -50.93 14.41
N SER A 728 -0.89 -51.59 14.32
CA SER A 728 -1.45 -52.60 15.22
C SER A 728 -0.41 -53.55 15.80
N HIS A 729 0.56 -54.01 14.99
CA HIS A 729 1.63 -54.93 15.40
C HIS A 729 2.89 -54.26 15.99
N LYS A 730 2.82 -52.96 16.33
CA LYS A 730 3.95 -52.13 16.81
C LYS A 730 5.10 -52.03 15.80
N GLN A 731 4.83 -52.32 14.53
CA GLN A 731 5.80 -52.10 13.44
C GLN A 731 5.77 -50.63 13.04
N ILE A 732 6.92 -50.11 12.62
CA ILE A 732 7.06 -48.72 12.17
C ILE A 732 6.58 -48.65 10.72
N VAL A 733 5.50 -47.91 10.48
CA VAL A 733 4.97 -47.66 9.13
C VAL A 733 5.68 -46.48 8.50
N ASN A 734 5.86 -45.40 9.27
CA ASN A 734 6.51 -44.20 8.78
C ASN A 734 7.23 -43.45 9.91
N VAL A 735 8.35 -42.83 9.58
CA VAL A 735 9.07 -41.88 10.44
C VAL A 735 9.33 -40.63 9.63
N TRP A 736 8.75 -39.51 10.05
CA TRP A 736 8.85 -38.25 9.34
C TRP A 736 9.45 -37.17 10.23
N LYS A 737 10.65 -36.71 9.86
CA LYS A 737 11.33 -35.58 10.50
C LYS A 737 11.04 -34.30 9.73
N ARG A 738 10.65 -33.24 10.45
CA ARG A 738 10.48 -31.87 9.95
C ARG A 738 11.41 -30.92 10.72
N GLY A 739 11.90 -29.87 10.06
CA GLY A 739 12.73 -28.84 10.68
C GLY A 739 14.24 -29.15 10.70
N ALA A 740 15.03 -28.14 11.08
CA ALA A 740 16.48 -28.13 10.96
C ALA A 740 17.23 -28.69 12.19
N GLY A 741 16.54 -28.85 13.34
CA GLY A 741 17.13 -29.36 14.57
C GLY A 741 17.78 -30.75 14.44
N VAL A 742 18.87 -30.98 15.17
CA VAL A 742 19.62 -32.24 15.16
C VAL A 742 19.05 -33.17 16.22
N LEU A 743 18.53 -34.33 15.79
CA LEU A 743 18.06 -35.38 16.70
C LEU A 743 19.10 -36.49 16.76
N SER A 744 19.56 -36.82 17.97
CA SER A 744 20.49 -37.93 18.17
C SER A 744 19.79 -39.28 17.94
N ARG A 745 20.57 -40.30 17.57
CA ARG A 745 20.04 -41.66 17.37
C ARG A 745 19.39 -42.24 18.64
N GLU A 746 19.94 -41.90 19.80
CA GLU A 746 19.41 -42.31 21.11
C GLU A 746 18.06 -41.64 21.39
N THR A 747 17.94 -40.35 21.06
CA THR A 747 16.67 -39.60 21.18
C THR A 747 15.59 -40.21 20.30
N ILE A 748 15.91 -40.55 19.04
CA ILE A 748 14.96 -41.19 18.12
C ILE A 748 14.50 -42.57 18.65
N ALA A 749 15.43 -43.38 19.17
CA ALA A 749 15.08 -44.66 19.79
C ALA A 749 14.16 -44.49 21.02
N GLY A 750 14.39 -43.44 21.82
CA GLY A 750 13.52 -43.04 22.92
C GLY A 750 12.10 -42.66 22.45
N CYS A 751 11.99 -41.85 21.38
CA CYS A 751 10.71 -41.49 20.77
C CYS A 751 9.93 -42.71 20.28
N ILE A 752 10.59 -43.68 19.64
CA ILE A 752 9.94 -44.91 19.16
C ILE A 752 9.38 -45.72 20.34
N LYS A 753 10.13 -45.83 21.45
CA LYS A 753 9.66 -46.52 22.65
C LYS A 753 8.46 -45.81 23.28
N ALA A 754 8.45 -44.49 23.31
CA ALA A 754 7.32 -43.69 23.79
C ALA A 754 6.09 -43.80 22.86
N ALA A 755 6.29 -43.83 21.54
CA ALA A 755 5.22 -44.05 20.57
C ALA A 755 4.52 -45.41 20.78
N ALA A 756 5.27 -46.45 21.13
CA ALA A 756 4.71 -47.77 21.42
C ALA A 756 3.82 -47.80 22.67
N ALA A 757 4.08 -46.94 23.67
CA ALA A 757 3.22 -46.75 24.83
C ALA A 757 1.97 -45.92 24.48
N ARG A 758 2.13 -44.88 23.64
CA ARG A 758 1.01 -44.06 23.16
C ARG A 758 0.01 -44.85 22.31
N LYS A 759 0.48 -45.85 21.56
CA LYS A 759 -0.37 -46.73 20.74
C LYS A 759 -1.53 -47.32 21.55
N THR A 760 -1.25 -47.87 22.74
CA THR A 760 -2.29 -48.51 23.57
C THR A 760 -3.35 -47.53 24.07
N GLU A 761 -2.98 -46.26 24.27
CA GLU A 761 -3.93 -45.21 24.67
C GLU A 761 -4.86 -44.83 23.52
N ILE A 762 -4.33 -44.66 22.31
CA ILE A 762 -5.13 -44.34 21.11
C ILE A 762 -6.04 -45.51 20.74
N GLU A 763 -5.54 -46.74 20.84
CA GLU A 763 -6.32 -47.97 20.60
C GLU A 763 -7.53 -48.04 21.55
N SER A 764 -7.32 -47.75 22.85
CA SER A 764 -8.43 -47.69 23.81
C SER A 764 -9.45 -46.57 23.51
N ALA A 765 -9.03 -45.47 22.89
CA ALA A 765 -9.90 -44.35 22.55
C ALA A 765 -10.64 -44.53 21.21
N LEU A 766 -10.14 -45.37 20.31
CA LEU A 766 -10.80 -45.74 19.05
C LEU A 766 -11.89 -46.80 19.26
N ASP A 767 -11.72 -47.65 20.28
CA ASP A 767 -12.64 -48.72 20.64
C ASP A 767 -13.69 -48.30 21.70
N ALA A 768 -13.54 -47.09 22.29
CA ALA A 768 -14.50 -46.45 23.20
C ALA A 768 -15.61 -45.73 22.44
#